data_AF-A0A661CQK4-F1
#
_entry.id   AF-A0A661CQK4-F1
#
_cell.length_a   1.000
_cell.length_b   1.000
_cell.length_c   1.000
_cell.angle_alpha   90.00
_cell.angle_beta   90.00
_cell.angle_gamma   90.00
#
_symmetry.space_group_name_H-M   'P 1'
#
loop_
_entity.id
_entity.type
_entity.pdbx_description
1 polymer ?
#
loop_
_entity_poly.entity_id
_entity_poly.type
_entity_poly.pdbx_seq_one_letter_code
_entity_poly.pdbx_strand_id
1 'polypeptide(L)'
;KDITSLANKLDVLPGETASLADLGLDPYYIGQTITSPNETTGAQFGSSLHIDLNLNQLVVGAEAGDVVHDNTYTGDTTYVTADSTLGADAATTVYGGGVVYTYDVLSDDNAFTPGKLALGQQFIDTNIAPGDKFGNAVNLVDGVLVIGSVSHDSNIGRIAIFGNITNSLSWTATTVQNDTVDVDLINAVNIYNNETLNVDRYLDYIDPLNGKILGAAQQNIDLITVTDPTVYNNTHNGLLWGPEQVGTIWWDISNVRFMDYNLGDAKQASKLWGTVFTGSSIDVYQWVESAAVPTNYTGTGTVLDEDKYVTVSVVDKSGTTKNTYYYWVNGVETISVNSDKTLSAAAVASYIESPASSGISYAAFLAKNIVALYNCKDVIFDTSSVLYVEYDQIKNSNNVFVEYDLFRENHPTDFLSDSLYKKLQDSLCGVDFLGNLVPDNALSLADRYGIEFRPRKSMFVDRYAALTSYMEKVNGILAEYTIAESRAYPLLDSEEPIPTVSSGTWDIQVATAEELSFQDLTGNAGVRYLVTADENNDGLWTIYEVTDLEALLLIDIQGFDTKRFWNLAHWYATGYDVNSKIDYVVNEVSGLTALTNIENNAVAKVLHNSVGSWEIHQLTNDTWERVGLENGTIQFDSRLWDYSLGRYGFDVEVFAAQNFDEEPVTELRQIIRSINEELLIGNLATERNQAIMSVFNYVLAEQPQVDWLTKTSMIDVTQKVRDLAQYAVYQKDNQDYLIDYIKEAKPYHTKIKDFLLSYDGVDIMEGQVTDFDCPSTYNEDFDQYISPILDDGNATLVTDPSNTLPDSEVWETEPWQQWYENYRLAVSEVAINNGGTGYTIAPRVVVTGDNTTEAEMTAVIGLGGVISEVTINNPGAGYLTAPAITFVGGDGVDAA
;
A
#
# COMPACT_ATOMS: atom_id res chain seq x y z
N LYS A 1 -43.16 28.87 16.95
CA LYS A 1 -42.81 27.44 16.78
C LYS A 1 -44.03 26.62 17.20
N ASP A 2 -44.47 25.71 16.33
CA ASP A 2 -45.73 24.96 16.43
C ASP A 2 -45.93 24.23 17.76
N ILE A 3 -47.15 24.34 18.31
CA ILE A 3 -47.61 23.67 19.54
C ILE A 3 -48.07 22.22 19.23
N THR A 4 -48.01 21.77 17.97
CA THR A 4 -48.48 20.45 17.52
C THR A 4 -47.43 19.33 17.59
N SER A 5 -46.19 19.58 18.01
CA SER A 5 -45.15 18.53 18.10
C SER A 5 -44.95 17.91 19.48
N LEU A 6 -45.66 18.37 20.52
CA LEU A 6 -45.41 17.95 21.91
C LEU A 6 -46.04 16.62 22.33
N ALA A 7 -46.81 15.95 21.47
CA ALA A 7 -47.57 14.74 21.84
C ALA A 7 -46.98 13.41 21.33
N ASN A 8 -45.87 13.39 20.59
CA ASN A 8 -45.37 12.17 19.93
C ASN A 8 -43.85 11.90 20.13
N LYS A 9 -43.21 12.41 21.19
CA LYS A 9 -41.86 11.98 21.57
C LYS A 9 -41.91 11.23 22.90
N LEU A 10 -41.38 10.01 22.90
CA LEU A 10 -41.12 9.24 24.11
C LEU A 10 -39.84 9.83 24.73
N ASP A 11 -39.97 10.55 25.83
CA ASP A 11 -38.82 11.10 26.57
C ASP A 11 -38.17 9.99 27.40
N VAL A 12 -36.93 9.61 27.02
CA VAL A 12 -36.15 8.56 27.69
C VAL A 12 -35.09 9.23 28.57
N LEU A 13 -35.21 9.04 29.89
CA LEU A 13 -34.25 9.55 30.88
C LEU A 13 -32.86 8.89 30.70
N PRO A 14 -31.77 9.59 31.00
CA PRO A 14 -30.44 9.00 30.98
C PRO A 14 -30.34 7.83 31.97
N GLY A 15 -29.83 6.69 31.51
CA GLY A 15 -29.53 5.52 32.32
C GLY A 15 -28.36 4.75 31.73
N GLU A 16 -27.59 4.07 32.56
CA GLU A 16 -26.57 3.14 32.08
C GLU A 16 -27.28 1.91 31.51
N THR A 17 -27.25 1.72 30.18
CA THR A 17 -27.17 0.41 29.52
C THR A 17 -27.32 0.54 28.00
N ALA A 18 -26.48 -0.21 27.27
CA ALA A 18 -26.45 -0.31 25.81
C ALA A 18 -27.79 -0.70 25.14
N SER A 19 -28.77 -1.18 25.92
CA SER A 19 -30.07 -1.67 25.43
C SER A 19 -31.00 -0.60 24.84
N LEU A 20 -30.81 0.69 25.16
CA LEU A 20 -31.64 1.78 24.62
C LEU A 20 -31.21 2.18 23.20
N ALA A 21 -29.91 2.10 22.91
CA ALA A 21 -29.35 2.37 21.59
C ALA A 21 -29.77 1.29 20.57
N ASP A 22 -29.80 0.02 20.98
CA ASP A 22 -30.28 -1.09 20.13
C ASP A 22 -31.77 -0.98 19.74
N LEU A 23 -32.55 -0.21 20.50
CA LEU A 23 -33.96 0.07 20.24
C LEU A 23 -34.19 1.35 19.41
N GLY A 24 -33.12 2.05 19.00
CA GLY A 24 -33.20 3.29 18.23
C GLY A 24 -33.83 4.46 19.01
N LEU A 25 -33.78 4.42 20.34
CA LEU A 25 -34.26 5.48 21.22
C LEU A 25 -33.06 6.29 21.72
N ASP A 26 -33.00 7.57 21.35
CA ASP A 26 -31.95 8.49 21.81
C ASP A 26 -32.28 9.00 23.22
N PRO A 27 -31.55 8.56 24.28
CA PRO A 27 -31.75 9.11 25.62
C PRO A 27 -31.21 10.54 25.71
N TYR A 28 -31.76 11.35 26.61
CA TYR A 28 -31.17 12.66 26.92
C TYR A 28 -29.74 12.47 27.47
N TYR A 29 -28.77 13.22 26.94
CA TYR A 29 -27.41 13.23 27.46
C TYR A 29 -27.35 13.95 28.82
N ILE A 30 -26.61 13.41 29.79
CA ILE A 30 -26.35 14.10 31.06
C ILE A 30 -25.40 15.28 30.77
N GLY A 31 -25.96 16.49 30.67
CA GLY A 31 -25.17 17.69 30.37
C GLY A 31 -24.28 18.16 31.53
N GLN A 32 -24.82 18.22 32.76
CA GLN A 32 -24.10 18.70 33.93
C GLN A 32 -24.71 18.15 35.24
N THR A 33 -23.87 17.85 36.22
CA THR A 33 -24.29 17.62 37.61
C THR A 33 -24.03 18.87 38.42
N ILE A 34 -25.07 19.42 39.05
CA ILE A 34 -24.97 20.59 39.92
C ILE A 34 -24.98 20.12 41.38
N THR A 35 -23.93 20.43 42.11
CA THR A 35 -23.82 20.21 43.56
C THR A 35 -24.08 21.50 44.32
N SER A 36 -24.45 21.39 45.60
CA SER A 36 -24.63 22.57 46.45
C SER A 36 -23.29 23.31 46.59
N PRO A 37 -23.22 24.63 46.35
CA PRO A 37 -21.99 25.42 46.54
C PRO A 37 -21.45 25.33 47.97
N ASN A 38 -22.38 25.21 48.94
CA ASN A 38 -22.07 24.94 50.34
C ASN A 38 -22.65 23.56 50.70
N GLU A 39 -21.79 22.54 50.74
CA GLU A 39 -22.21 21.17 51.07
C GLU A 39 -22.45 21.02 52.58
N THR A 40 -23.71 20.89 52.99
CA THR A 40 -24.08 20.60 54.37
C THR A 40 -24.95 19.34 54.45
N THR A 41 -24.68 18.50 55.44
CA THR A 41 -25.40 17.23 55.62
C THR A 41 -26.86 17.51 55.93
N GLY A 42 -27.76 17.06 55.06
CA GLY A 42 -29.20 17.26 55.25
C GLY A 42 -29.72 18.62 54.77
N ALA A 43 -28.96 19.38 53.96
CA ALA A 43 -29.39 20.65 53.37
C ALA A 43 -30.67 20.57 52.52
N GLN A 44 -31.02 19.36 52.06
CA GLN A 44 -32.12 19.11 51.12
C GLN A 44 -32.01 19.98 49.85
N PHE A 45 -30.79 20.14 49.33
CA PHE A 45 -30.53 20.85 48.08
C PHE A 45 -31.30 20.19 46.93
N GLY A 46 -32.08 20.98 46.19
CA GLY A 46 -33.01 20.47 45.19
C GLY A 46 -34.40 20.18 45.74
N SER A 47 -34.74 20.61 46.97
CA SER A 47 -36.09 20.48 47.54
C SER A 47 -37.15 21.19 46.71
N SER A 48 -36.78 22.28 46.04
CA SER A 48 -37.60 22.96 45.04
C SER A 48 -36.73 23.43 43.88
N LEU A 49 -37.31 23.46 42.68
CA LEU A 49 -36.61 23.88 41.47
C LEU A 49 -37.56 24.63 40.53
N HIS A 50 -37.04 25.65 39.86
CA HIS A 50 -37.75 26.36 38.81
C HIS A 50 -36.78 26.81 37.73
N ILE A 51 -37.18 26.68 36.46
CA ILE A 51 -36.39 27.13 35.31
C ILE A 51 -37.21 28.19 34.58
N ASP A 52 -36.61 29.37 34.38
CA ASP A 52 -37.14 30.39 33.47
C ASP A 52 -36.41 30.27 32.13
N LEU A 53 -37.14 29.83 31.10
CA LEU A 53 -36.62 29.63 29.74
C LEU A 53 -36.41 30.95 28.98
N ASN A 54 -37.01 32.06 29.41
CA ASN A 54 -36.82 33.35 28.77
C ASN A 54 -35.52 34.02 29.25
N LEU A 55 -35.16 33.79 30.51
CA LEU A 55 -33.94 34.34 31.13
C LEU A 55 -32.77 33.35 31.14
N ASN A 56 -32.98 32.10 30.72
CA ASN A 56 -32.00 31.01 30.82
C ASN A 56 -31.41 30.87 32.24
N GLN A 57 -32.28 30.92 33.24
CA GLN A 57 -31.91 30.82 34.65
C GLN A 57 -32.57 29.62 35.33
N LEU A 58 -31.78 28.87 36.09
CA LEU A 58 -32.25 27.82 36.99
C LEU A 58 -32.20 28.34 38.44
N VAL A 59 -33.27 28.10 39.19
CA VAL A 59 -33.35 28.39 40.61
C VAL A 59 -33.49 27.07 41.38
N VAL A 60 -32.65 26.87 42.39
CA VAL A 60 -32.64 25.67 43.23
C VAL A 60 -32.78 26.07 44.69
N GLY A 61 -33.84 25.60 45.33
CA GLY A 61 -34.03 25.73 46.77
C GLY A 61 -33.37 24.62 47.56
N ALA A 62 -32.86 24.96 48.74
CA ALA A 62 -32.34 24.05 49.74
C ALA A 62 -33.01 24.37 51.08
N GLU A 63 -34.15 23.72 51.36
CA GLU A 63 -35.01 24.10 52.48
C GLU A 63 -34.37 23.97 53.86
N ALA A 64 -33.34 23.14 54.03
CA ALA A 64 -32.62 22.97 55.29
C ALA A 64 -31.13 23.36 55.16
N GLY A 65 -30.78 24.13 54.12
CA GLY A 65 -29.43 24.62 53.93
C GLY A 65 -29.01 25.63 55.00
N ASP A 66 -27.71 25.64 55.30
CA ASP A 66 -27.15 26.59 56.26
C ASP A 66 -27.02 27.96 55.60
N VAL A 67 -27.55 28.97 56.28
CA VAL A 67 -27.52 30.35 55.81
C VAL A 67 -26.20 30.96 56.24
N VAL A 68 -25.32 31.25 55.28
CA VAL A 68 -24.10 32.02 55.52
C VAL A 68 -24.42 33.49 55.25
N HIS A 69 -24.39 34.33 56.29
CA HIS A 69 -24.48 35.78 56.13
C HIS A 69 -23.10 36.35 55.78
N ASP A 70 -22.95 36.90 54.58
CA ASP A 70 -21.77 37.71 54.24
C ASP A 70 -21.84 39.05 54.97
N ASN A 71 -20.87 39.31 55.85
CA ASN A 71 -20.69 40.66 56.39
C ASN A 71 -20.19 41.57 55.27
N THR A 72 -21.01 42.54 54.87
CA THR A 72 -20.59 43.60 53.96
C THR A 72 -19.58 44.51 54.67
N TYR A 73 -18.29 44.36 54.35
CA TYR A 73 -17.27 45.34 54.72
C TYR A 73 -17.53 46.64 53.95
N THR A 74 -18.14 47.61 54.62
CA THR A 74 -18.26 48.99 54.11
C THR A 74 -17.03 49.78 54.50
N GLY A 75 -15.95 49.60 53.72
CA GLY A 75 -14.73 50.36 53.86
C GLY A 75 -13.98 50.38 52.54
N ASP A 76 -14.11 51.48 51.80
CA ASP A 76 -13.19 51.84 50.73
C ASP A 76 -11.75 51.77 51.25
N THR A 77 -10.84 51.21 50.45
CA THR A 77 -9.40 51.04 50.71
C THR A 77 -8.96 49.82 51.54
N THR A 78 -9.01 48.64 50.93
CA THR A 78 -7.92 47.65 51.09
C THR A 78 -7.78 46.83 49.80
N TYR A 79 -6.59 46.85 49.20
CA TYR A 79 -6.25 45.97 48.09
C TYR A 79 -6.19 44.53 48.61
N VAL A 80 -6.98 43.64 48.00
CA VAL A 80 -6.87 42.19 48.21
C VAL A 80 -5.64 41.72 47.44
N THR A 81 -4.58 41.34 48.15
CA THR A 81 -3.44 40.63 47.57
C THR A 81 -3.77 39.14 47.47
N ALA A 82 -3.46 38.53 46.34
CA ALA A 82 -3.86 37.18 45.91
C ALA A 82 -3.39 35.97 46.77
N ASP A 83 -2.97 36.20 48.02
CA ASP A 83 -2.52 35.15 48.94
C ASP A 83 -3.14 35.27 50.35
N SER A 84 -4.21 36.06 50.51
CA SER A 84 -5.03 35.98 51.71
C SER A 84 -6.18 35.02 51.47
N THR A 85 -6.11 33.83 52.05
CA THR A 85 -7.33 33.10 52.42
C THR A 85 -8.21 34.07 53.20
N LEU A 86 -9.36 34.43 52.63
CA LEU A 86 -10.39 35.18 53.35
C LEU A 86 -10.70 34.38 54.62
N GLY A 87 -10.15 34.83 55.74
CA GLY A 87 -10.46 34.29 57.04
C GLY A 87 -11.96 34.37 57.22
N ALA A 88 -12.58 33.21 57.42
CA ALA A 88 -13.97 33.02 57.83
C ALA A 88 -14.22 33.57 59.25
N ASP A 89 -13.75 34.78 59.53
CA ASP A 89 -13.95 35.45 60.81
C ASP A 89 -15.14 36.39 60.71
N ALA A 90 -16.27 35.84 61.15
CA ALA A 90 -17.54 36.47 61.53
C ALA A 90 -18.72 36.44 60.55
N ALA A 91 -18.84 35.47 59.64
CA ALA A 91 -20.15 35.13 59.10
C ALA A 91 -21.02 34.50 60.20
N THR A 92 -22.11 35.15 60.61
CA THR A 92 -23.11 34.50 61.47
C THR A 92 -23.83 33.45 60.64
N THR A 93 -23.54 32.17 60.86
CA THR A 93 -24.23 31.07 60.18
C THR A 93 -25.51 30.71 60.94
N VAL A 94 -26.66 30.76 60.28
CA VAL A 94 -27.90 30.18 60.81
C VAL A 94 -28.05 28.77 60.27
N TYR A 95 -27.87 27.78 61.15
CA TYR A 95 -27.97 26.38 60.78
C TYR A 95 -29.41 26.00 60.43
N GLY A 96 -29.62 25.34 59.29
CA GLY A 96 -30.92 24.80 58.88
C GLY A 96 -32.04 25.82 58.67
N GLY A 97 -31.72 27.07 58.32
CA GLY A 97 -32.71 28.11 58.01
C GLY A 97 -33.35 27.94 56.62
N GLY A 98 -32.54 27.48 55.65
CA GLY A 98 -32.91 27.32 54.26
C GLY A 98 -32.35 28.44 53.37
N VAL A 99 -31.93 28.10 52.15
CA VAL A 99 -31.29 29.00 51.18
C VAL A 99 -31.76 28.71 49.76
N VAL A 100 -31.62 29.67 48.85
CA VAL A 100 -31.93 29.48 47.43
C VAL A 100 -30.74 29.92 46.58
N TYR A 101 -30.40 29.13 45.56
CA TYR A 101 -29.32 29.43 44.62
C TYR A 101 -29.89 29.67 43.23
N THR A 102 -29.28 30.61 42.51
CA THR A 102 -29.55 30.86 41.09
C THR A 102 -28.37 30.41 40.25
N TYR A 103 -28.64 29.90 39.06
CA TYR A 103 -27.66 29.45 38.09
C TYR A 103 -27.98 30.05 36.73
N ASP A 104 -26.98 30.63 36.08
CA ASP A 104 -27.09 31.26 34.76
C ASP A 104 -26.46 30.35 33.70
N VAL A 105 -27.07 30.25 32.52
CA VAL A 105 -26.47 29.54 31.38
C VAL A 105 -25.39 30.44 30.74
N LEU A 106 -24.17 29.91 30.59
CA LEU A 106 -22.99 30.67 30.12
C LEU A 106 -22.73 30.63 28.61
N SER A 107 -23.36 29.76 27.82
CA SER A 107 -22.98 29.58 26.40
C SER A 107 -24.18 29.37 25.47
N ASP A 108 -23.94 29.60 24.17
CA ASP A 108 -24.88 29.29 23.09
C ASP A 108 -25.03 27.77 22.91
N ASP A 109 -26.28 27.34 22.82
CA ASP A 109 -26.71 25.94 22.76
C ASP A 109 -26.44 25.32 21.37
N ASN A 110 -25.71 24.20 21.36
CA ASN A 110 -25.80 23.23 20.26
C ASN A 110 -26.03 21.83 20.82
N ALA A 111 -26.65 20.94 20.03
CA ALA A 111 -27.10 19.62 20.48
C ALA A 111 -25.97 18.71 21.04
N PHE A 112 -24.71 19.03 20.71
CA PHE A 112 -23.52 18.26 21.11
C PHE A 112 -22.65 18.96 22.16
N THR A 113 -22.88 20.25 22.43
CA THR A 113 -22.19 21.05 23.47
C THR A 113 -23.24 21.84 24.24
N PRO A 114 -23.94 21.22 25.21
CA PRO A 114 -25.02 21.89 25.92
C PRO A 114 -24.49 23.07 26.73
N GLY A 115 -25.31 24.13 26.84
CA GLY A 115 -25.01 25.26 27.70
C GLY A 115 -24.69 24.83 29.14
N LYS A 116 -23.60 25.33 29.72
CA LYS A 116 -23.25 25.06 31.12
C LYS A 116 -23.91 26.07 32.04
N LEU A 117 -24.50 25.57 33.14
CA LEU A 117 -25.05 26.37 34.23
C LEU A 117 -23.94 26.72 35.22
N ALA A 118 -23.69 28.01 35.42
CA ALA A 118 -22.78 28.51 36.43
C ALA A 118 -23.54 29.14 37.59
N LEU A 119 -22.99 29.01 38.80
CA LEU A 119 -23.56 29.62 40.00
C LEU A 119 -23.63 31.15 39.81
N GLY A 120 -24.82 31.71 39.90
CA GLY A 120 -25.06 33.15 39.87
C GLY A 120 -24.94 33.75 41.27
N GLN A 121 -25.99 33.62 42.07
CA GLN A 121 -26.06 34.22 43.40
C GLN A 121 -26.83 33.33 44.40
N GLN A 122 -26.46 33.43 45.68
CA GLN A 122 -27.22 32.89 46.82
C GLN A 122 -28.19 33.94 47.36
N PHE A 123 -29.46 33.55 47.51
CA PHE A 123 -30.53 34.35 48.10
C PHE A 123 -30.84 33.87 49.51
N ILE A 124 -30.94 34.83 50.44
CA ILE A 124 -31.20 34.61 51.86
C ILE A 124 -32.21 35.63 52.38
N ASP A 125 -32.98 35.27 53.42
CA ASP A 125 -33.81 36.21 54.19
C ASP A 125 -33.03 36.68 55.43
N THR A 126 -33.05 37.98 55.72
CA THR A 126 -32.33 38.56 56.87
C THR A 126 -32.97 38.24 58.22
N ASN A 127 -34.26 37.87 58.23
CA ASN A 127 -34.95 37.43 59.44
C ASN A 127 -35.29 35.95 59.28
N ILE A 128 -34.33 35.07 59.52
CA ILE A 128 -34.50 33.62 59.39
C ILE A 128 -34.03 32.92 60.66
N ALA A 129 -34.82 31.97 61.15
CA ALA A 129 -34.51 31.13 62.29
C ALA A 129 -34.25 29.68 61.85
N PRO A 130 -33.53 28.87 62.65
CA PRO A 130 -33.37 27.45 62.38
C PRO A 130 -34.73 26.75 62.23
N GLY A 131 -34.94 26.06 61.11
CA GLY A 131 -36.17 25.32 60.82
C GLY A 131 -37.27 26.10 60.09
N ASP A 132 -37.01 27.33 59.64
CA ASP A 132 -37.98 28.15 58.88
C ASP A 132 -38.29 27.61 57.47
N LYS A 133 -37.43 26.75 56.92
CA LYS A 133 -37.61 26.10 55.61
C LYS A 133 -37.68 27.08 54.44
N PHE A 134 -36.79 28.06 54.41
CA PHE A 134 -36.70 29.00 53.29
C PHE A 134 -36.18 28.30 52.02
N GLY A 135 -36.86 28.50 50.89
CA GLY A 135 -36.57 27.72 49.67
C GLY A 135 -37.35 26.41 49.56
N ASN A 136 -38.38 26.21 50.41
CA ASN A 136 -39.33 25.11 50.26
C ASN A 136 -40.13 25.19 48.94
N ALA A 137 -40.41 26.40 48.47
CA ALA A 137 -41.00 26.65 47.16
C ALA A 137 -40.31 27.85 46.50
N VAL A 138 -39.99 27.74 45.22
CA VAL A 138 -39.37 28.81 44.43
C VAL A 138 -40.09 28.96 43.10
N ASN A 139 -40.22 30.19 42.63
CA ASN A 139 -40.77 30.50 41.31
C ASN A 139 -40.07 31.75 40.77
N LEU A 140 -39.54 31.68 39.55
CA LEU A 140 -38.86 32.77 38.86
C LEU A 140 -39.58 33.00 37.54
N VAL A 141 -40.17 34.16 37.35
CA VAL A 141 -40.83 34.53 36.09
C VAL A 141 -40.48 35.97 35.75
N ASP A 142 -39.91 36.18 34.56
CA ASP A 142 -39.60 37.51 34.01
C ASP A 142 -38.80 38.39 35.01
N GLY A 143 -37.83 37.78 35.69
CA GLY A 143 -36.91 38.46 36.60
C GLY A 143 -37.46 38.67 38.00
N VAL A 144 -38.69 38.20 38.29
CA VAL A 144 -39.27 38.23 39.63
C VAL A 144 -39.13 36.85 40.27
N LEU A 145 -38.26 36.75 41.28
CA LEU A 145 -38.04 35.56 42.07
C LEU A 145 -38.88 35.61 43.35
N VAL A 146 -39.78 34.64 43.50
CA VAL A 146 -40.62 34.44 44.67
C VAL A 146 -40.15 33.20 45.42
N ILE A 147 -39.85 33.36 46.71
CA ILE A 147 -39.36 32.29 47.58
C ILE A 147 -40.30 32.14 48.77
N GLY A 148 -40.77 30.92 49.01
CA GLY A 148 -41.60 30.56 50.17
C GLY A 148 -40.78 30.00 51.33
N SER A 149 -41.23 30.31 52.53
CA SER A 149 -40.80 29.71 53.80
C SER A 149 -42.04 29.30 54.58
N VAL A 150 -42.24 28.00 54.77
CA VAL A 150 -43.50 27.45 55.31
C VAL A 150 -43.56 27.43 56.84
N SER A 151 -42.41 27.42 57.50
CA SER A 151 -42.31 27.27 58.95
C SER A 151 -41.84 28.54 59.67
N HIS A 152 -41.75 29.66 58.94
CA HIS A 152 -41.40 30.96 59.50
C HIS A 152 -42.34 31.37 60.63
N ASP A 153 -41.75 31.87 61.73
CA ASP A 153 -42.42 32.46 62.89
C ASP A 153 -43.63 31.65 63.37
N SER A 154 -43.37 30.44 63.89
CA SER A 154 -44.41 29.52 64.41
C SER A 154 -45.42 29.01 63.35
N ASN A 155 -44.95 28.73 62.13
CA ASN A 155 -45.76 28.22 60.99
C ASN A 155 -46.80 29.21 60.45
N ILE A 156 -46.59 30.52 60.61
CA ILE A 156 -47.39 31.54 59.90
C ILE A 156 -47.01 31.56 58.41
N GLY A 157 -45.74 31.24 58.12
CA GLY A 157 -45.18 31.22 56.78
C GLY A 157 -44.88 32.62 56.26
N ARG A 158 -43.93 32.71 55.33
CA ARG A 158 -43.49 33.97 54.73
C ARG A 158 -43.15 33.78 53.25
N ILE A 159 -43.37 34.82 52.47
CA ILE A 159 -42.97 34.90 51.07
C ILE A 159 -41.99 36.06 50.94
N ALA A 160 -40.80 35.78 50.42
CA ALA A 160 -39.83 36.79 50.01
C ALA A 160 -39.90 36.96 48.49
N ILE A 161 -39.83 38.21 48.03
CA ILE A 161 -39.87 38.56 46.61
C ILE A 161 -38.62 39.37 46.28
N PHE A 162 -37.87 38.91 45.30
CA PHE A 162 -36.69 39.57 44.75
C PHE A 162 -36.96 39.93 43.29
N GLY A 163 -36.54 41.11 42.85
CA GLY A 163 -36.76 41.59 41.49
C GLY A 163 -35.46 41.98 40.79
N ASN A 164 -35.19 41.37 39.65
CA ASN A 164 -34.14 41.72 38.72
C ASN A 164 -34.72 42.62 37.60
N ILE A 165 -34.93 43.90 37.90
CA ILE A 165 -35.64 44.85 37.02
C ILE A 165 -34.89 45.06 35.68
N THR A 166 -33.58 44.82 35.67
CA THR A 166 -32.72 44.99 34.50
C THR A 166 -32.54 43.72 33.67
N ASN A 167 -33.05 42.56 34.12
CA ASN A 167 -32.82 41.23 33.51
C ASN A 167 -31.33 40.97 33.20
N SER A 168 -30.43 41.51 34.01
CA SER A 168 -29.00 41.28 33.88
C SER A 168 -28.63 39.94 34.48
N LEU A 169 -27.90 39.12 33.73
CA LEU A 169 -27.29 37.88 34.22
C LEU A 169 -26.16 38.21 35.21
N SER A 170 -25.86 37.27 36.11
CA SER A 170 -24.78 37.41 37.10
C SER A 170 -23.40 37.37 36.43
N TRP A 171 -23.31 36.67 35.29
CA TRP A 171 -22.11 36.57 34.47
C TRP A 171 -22.32 37.25 33.11
N THR A 172 -21.33 38.04 32.69
CA THR A 172 -21.26 38.62 31.34
C THR A 172 -19.92 38.23 30.71
N ALA A 173 -19.96 37.57 29.55
CA ALA A 173 -18.75 37.19 28.83
C ALA A 173 -18.09 38.44 28.22
N THR A 174 -16.87 38.75 28.66
CA THR A 174 -16.07 39.87 28.12
C THR A 174 -15.14 39.43 26.99
N THR A 175 -14.76 38.15 26.96
CA THR A 175 -13.92 37.54 25.90
C THR A 175 -14.27 36.05 25.82
N VAL A 176 -14.31 35.52 24.60
CA VAL A 176 -14.56 34.11 24.31
C VAL A 176 -13.39 33.58 23.50
N GLN A 177 -12.89 32.40 23.85
CA GLN A 177 -11.85 31.71 23.10
C GLN A 177 -12.47 31.12 21.83
N ASN A 178 -11.83 31.33 20.68
CA ASN A 178 -12.27 30.72 19.43
C ASN A 178 -11.83 29.26 19.32
N ASP A 179 -12.52 28.50 18.47
CA ASP A 179 -12.10 27.14 18.12
C ASP A 179 -10.68 27.15 17.54
N THR A 180 -9.79 26.40 18.17
CA THR A 180 -8.40 26.26 17.74
C THR A 180 -8.28 25.27 16.59
N VAL A 181 -7.42 25.58 15.61
CA VAL A 181 -7.10 24.66 14.51
C VAL A 181 -6.00 23.70 14.98
N ASP A 182 -6.18 22.40 14.73
CA ASP A 182 -5.11 21.41 14.93
C ASP A 182 -4.21 21.40 13.69
N VAL A 183 -3.03 22.00 13.81
CA VAL A 183 -2.08 22.09 12.70
C VAL A 183 -1.36 20.79 12.40
N ASP A 184 -1.41 19.79 13.29
CA ASP A 184 -0.82 18.47 13.02
C ASP A 184 -1.58 17.72 11.93
N LEU A 185 -2.82 18.12 11.64
CA LEU A 185 -3.64 17.57 10.57
C LEU A 185 -3.29 18.16 9.20
N ILE A 186 -2.48 19.21 9.13
CA ILE A 186 -2.12 19.86 7.86
C ILE A 186 -0.92 19.13 7.24
N ASN A 187 -1.10 18.62 6.02
CA ASN A 187 -0.07 17.87 5.30
C ASN A 187 0.79 18.82 4.44
N ALA A 188 0.16 19.63 3.58
CA ALA A 188 0.85 20.50 2.65
C ALA A 188 0.07 21.77 2.33
N VAL A 189 0.80 22.85 2.00
CA VAL A 189 0.21 24.12 1.56
C VAL A 189 1.03 24.66 0.38
N ASN A 190 0.37 24.97 -0.74
CA ASN A 190 1.03 25.57 -1.90
C ASN A 190 0.12 26.51 -2.68
N ILE A 191 0.75 27.40 -3.44
CA ILE A 191 0.09 28.27 -4.41
C ILE A 191 0.50 27.79 -5.80
N TYR A 192 -0.48 27.48 -6.63
CA TYR A 192 -0.25 27.09 -8.02
C TYR A 192 -1.05 27.96 -8.98
N ASN A 193 -0.60 28.02 -10.23
CA ASN A 193 -1.24 28.78 -11.27
C ASN A 193 -2.20 27.89 -12.09
N ASN A 194 -3.48 28.24 -12.15
CA ASN A 194 -4.50 27.45 -12.85
C ASN A 194 -4.37 27.47 -14.39
N GLU A 195 -3.67 28.45 -14.97
CA GLU A 195 -3.47 28.53 -16.43
C GLU A 195 -2.29 27.67 -16.89
N THR A 196 -1.22 27.60 -16.09
CA THR A 196 0.01 26.86 -16.43
C THR A 196 0.13 25.52 -15.73
N LEU A 197 -0.72 25.27 -14.72
CA LEU A 197 -0.72 24.09 -13.84
C LEU A 197 0.61 23.87 -13.08
N ASN A 198 1.46 24.89 -13.00
CA ASN A 198 2.72 24.84 -12.24
C ASN A 198 2.53 25.37 -10.81
N VAL A 199 3.22 24.76 -9.86
CA VAL A 199 3.30 25.26 -8.49
C VAL A 199 4.24 26.48 -8.45
N ASP A 200 3.69 27.65 -8.15
CA ASP A 200 4.45 28.89 -8.04
C ASP A 200 5.25 28.93 -6.74
N ARG A 201 4.68 28.43 -5.63
CA ARG A 201 5.29 28.46 -4.31
C ARG A 201 4.76 27.37 -3.39
N TYR A 202 5.67 26.62 -2.77
CA TYR A 202 5.37 25.84 -1.58
C TYR A 202 5.44 26.75 -0.36
N LEU A 203 4.41 26.71 0.46
CA LEU A 203 4.30 27.48 1.68
C LEU A 203 4.58 26.58 2.87
N ASP A 204 5.37 27.09 3.80
CA ASP A 204 5.46 26.48 5.12
C ASP A 204 4.19 26.80 5.93
N TYR A 205 3.91 26.05 6.99
CA TYR A 205 2.84 26.39 7.93
C TYR A 205 3.38 26.38 9.36
N ILE A 206 3.03 27.43 10.12
CA ILE A 206 3.60 27.64 11.46
C ILE A 206 2.49 27.81 12.50
N ASP A 207 2.76 27.25 13.67
CA ASP A 207 1.97 27.39 14.90
C ASP A 207 2.93 27.36 16.10
N PRO A 208 3.59 28.50 16.40
CA PRO A 208 4.60 28.53 17.45
C PRO A 208 4.03 28.25 18.86
N LEU A 209 2.74 28.52 19.11
CA LEU A 209 2.09 28.21 20.38
C LEU A 209 2.00 26.69 20.61
N ASN A 210 1.69 25.94 19.55
CA ASN A 210 1.65 24.47 19.57
C ASN A 210 3.00 23.82 19.22
N GLY A 211 4.08 24.60 19.09
CA GLY A 211 5.45 24.11 18.91
C GLY A 211 5.91 23.89 17.46
N LYS A 212 5.08 24.23 16.47
CA LYS A 212 5.46 24.19 15.04
C LYS A 212 6.08 25.53 14.62
N ILE A 213 7.41 25.56 14.50
CA ILE A 213 8.15 26.73 13.98
C ILE A 213 8.44 26.57 12.47
N LEU A 214 9.00 27.61 11.84
CA LEU A 214 9.44 27.57 10.44
C LEU A 214 10.39 26.39 10.20
N GLY A 215 10.12 25.58 9.17
CA GLY A 215 10.92 24.44 8.74
C GLY A 215 12.37 24.79 8.47
N ALA A 216 12.64 25.99 7.92
CA ALA A 216 14.01 26.48 7.74
C ALA A 216 14.76 26.66 9.06
N ALA A 217 14.08 27.08 10.13
CA ALA A 217 14.67 27.15 11.47
C ALA A 217 14.76 25.75 12.09
N GLN A 218 13.69 24.95 11.98
CA GLN A 218 13.60 23.60 12.55
C GLN A 218 14.70 22.67 12.03
N GLN A 219 15.00 22.68 10.73
CA GLN A 219 16.05 21.84 10.12
C GLN A 219 17.45 22.10 10.72
N ASN A 220 17.67 23.33 11.21
CA ASN A 220 18.94 23.72 11.79
C ASN A 220 19.03 23.38 13.28
N ILE A 221 17.93 23.16 13.98
CA ILE A 221 17.92 22.82 15.42
C ILE A 221 18.07 21.32 15.59
N ASP A 222 19.00 20.90 16.46
CA ASP A 222 19.20 19.49 16.77
C ASP A 222 18.44 19.08 18.04
N LEU A 223 18.34 19.98 19.02
CA LEU A 223 17.76 19.70 20.33
C LEU A 223 16.82 20.81 20.78
N ILE A 224 15.65 20.42 21.30
CA ILE A 224 14.66 21.32 21.90
C ILE A 224 14.34 20.78 23.29
N THR A 225 14.91 21.39 24.33
CA THR A 225 14.74 20.95 25.73
C THR A 225 14.76 22.13 26.68
N VAL A 226 14.05 22.01 27.81
CA VAL A 226 14.06 23.00 28.91
C VAL A 226 15.37 22.92 29.71
N THR A 227 15.99 21.74 29.74
CA THR A 227 17.21 21.48 30.51
C THR A 227 18.39 21.26 29.59
N ASP A 228 19.56 21.73 30.03
CA ASP A 228 20.84 21.51 29.35
C ASP A 228 21.08 20.01 29.10
N PRO A 229 21.26 19.59 27.83
CA PRO A 229 21.39 18.17 27.47
C PRO A 229 22.81 17.61 27.70
N THR A 230 23.77 18.43 28.13
CA THR A 230 25.20 18.08 28.11
C THR A 230 25.76 17.67 29.47
N VAL A 231 26.83 16.87 29.41
CA VAL A 231 27.59 16.45 30.59
C VAL A 231 29.00 17.05 30.49
N TYR A 232 29.35 17.84 31.51
CA TYR A 232 30.63 18.57 31.59
C TYR A 232 31.68 17.81 32.41
N ASN A 233 32.93 18.29 32.36
CA ASN A 233 34.08 17.72 33.08
C ASN A 233 33.88 17.52 34.60
N ASN A 234 32.97 18.29 35.22
CA ASN A 234 32.75 18.27 36.67
C ASN A 234 31.66 17.27 37.11
N THR A 235 31.02 16.56 36.17
CA THR A 235 29.87 15.69 36.42
C THR A 235 30.25 14.22 36.29
N HIS A 236 29.89 13.39 37.28
CA HIS A 236 30.38 12.00 37.40
C HIS A 236 29.55 10.93 36.68
N ASN A 237 28.44 11.29 36.03
CA ASN A 237 27.55 10.35 35.34
C ASN A 237 27.24 10.84 33.92
N GLY A 238 27.67 10.09 32.90
CA GLY A 238 27.34 10.32 31.48
C GLY A 238 28.55 10.30 30.55
N LEU A 239 28.29 10.20 29.23
CA LEU A 239 29.31 10.36 28.20
C LEU A 239 29.57 11.86 28.02
N LEU A 240 30.84 12.24 28.13
CA LEU A 240 31.25 13.63 28.00
C LEU A 240 31.11 14.11 26.55
N TRP A 241 30.51 15.27 26.34
CA TRP A 241 30.43 15.88 25.01
C TRP A 241 31.79 16.47 24.63
N GLY A 242 32.17 16.39 23.35
CA GLY A 242 33.51 16.76 22.91
C GLY A 242 33.52 17.32 21.48
N PRO A 243 34.59 17.05 20.69
CA PRO A 243 34.74 17.60 19.35
C PRO A 243 33.70 17.08 18.34
N GLU A 244 33.11 15.91 18.58
CA GLU A 244 32.12 15.30 17.67
C GLU A 244 30.79 16.07 17.62
N GLN A 245 30.47 16.85 18.66
CA GLN A 245 29.23 17.62 18.77
C GLN A 245 29.40 19.09 18.35
N VAL A 246 30.56 19.49 17.80
CA VAL A 246 30.80 20.88 17.38
C VAL A 246 29.87 21.27 16.25
N GLY A 247 29.11 22.35 16.45
CA GLY A 247 28.09 22.82 15.51
C GLY A 247 26.67 22.31 15.80
N THR A 248 26.46 21.50 16.84
CA THR A 248 25.12 21.18 17.35
C THR A 248 24.43 22.45 17.84
N ILE A 249 23.15 22.62 17.48
CA ILE A 249 22.31 23.75 17.89
C ILE A 249 21.23 23.26 18.87
N TRP A 250 21.16 23.92 20.02
CA TRP A 250 20.18 23.65 21.07
C TRP A 250 19.30 24.89 21.29
N TRP A 251 17.97 24.69 21.25
CA TRP A 251 17.00 25.70 21.63
C TRP A 251 16.49 25.46 23.06
N ASP A 252 16.78 26.40 23.95
CA ASP A 252 16.28 26.41 25.32
C ASP A 252 14.89 27.06 25.39
N ILE A 253 13.90 26.27 25.78
CA ILE A 253 12.48 26.68 25.86
C ILE A 253 12.05 27.13 27.28
N SER A 254 12.97 27.27 28.22
CA SER A 254 12.67 27.68 29.60
C SER A 254 12.08 29.11 29.66
N ASN A 255 12.65 30.05 28.89
CA ASN A 255 12.35 31.48 28.93
C ASN A 255 11.32 31.94 27.88
N VAL A 256 11.02 31.12 26.87
CA VAL A 256 10.11 31.51 25.80
C VAL A 256 8.64 31.37 26.21
N ARG A 257 7.86 32.43 26.02
CA ARG A 257 6.39 32.40 26.07
C ARG A 257 5.86 33.14 24.86
N PHE A 258 5.00 32.49 24.08
CA PHE A 258 4.31 33.10 22.94
C PHE A 258 3.04 33.81 23.38
N MET A 259 2.64 34.84 22.63
CA MET A 259 1.33 35.47 22.80
C MET A 259 0.23 34.48 22.39
N ASP A 260 -0.81 34.35 23.22
CA ASP A 260 -1.99 33.59 22.85
C ASP A 260 -2.79 34.37 21.80
N TYR A 261 -2.72 33.91 20.55
CA TYR A 261 -3.42 34.49 19.41
C TYR A 261 -4.82 33.92 19.21
N ASN A 262 -5.25 32.91 19.99
CA ASN A 262 -6.62 32.38 19.90
C ASN A 262 -7.65 33.28 20.60
N LEU A 263 -7.17 34.31 21.31
CA LEU A 263 -7.97 35.30 22.01
C LEU A 263 -8.24 36.51 21.11
N GLY A 264 -9.51 36.75 20.79
CA GLY A 264 -9.96 37.95 20.06
C GLY A 264 -10.39 37.70 18.62
N ASP A 265 -10.47 38.78 17.82
CA ASP A 265 -10.87 38.70 16.41
C ASP A 265 -9.71 38.22 15.51
N ALA A 266 -10.01 37.60 14.38
CA ALA A 266 -9.03 37.06 13.43
C ALA A 266 -7.99 38.11 12.97
N LYS A 267 -8.38 39.39 12.88
CA LYS A 267 -7.46 40.48 12.56
C LYS A 267 -6.44 40.74 13.66
N GLN A 268 -6.82 40.60 14.93
CA GLN A 268 -5.89 40.70 16.05
C GLN A 268 -4.99 39.47 16.13
N ALA A 269 -5.58 38.28 15.97
CA ALA A 269 -4.85 37.01 15.89
C ALA A 269 -3.73 37.07 14.82
N SER A 270 -4.04 37.55 13.62
CA SER A 270 -3.06 37.71 12.52
C SER A 270 -1.87 38.63 12.86
N LYS A 271 -2.03 39.57 13.79
CA LYS A 271 -0.95 40.48 14.21
C LYS A 271 -0.11 39.92 15.34
N LEU A 272 -0.72 39.09 16.19
CA LEU A 272 -0.07 38.44 17.33
C LEU A 272 0.56 37.10 16.94
N TRP A 273 0.22 36.55 15.78
CA TRP A 273 0.71 35.25 15.31
C TRP A 273 2.23 35.18 15.29
N GLY A 274 2.78 34.22 16.02
CA GLY A 274 4.22 34.01 16.13
C GLY A 274 4.99 35.14 16.82
N THR A 275 4.32 35.97 17.63
CA THR A 275 4.99 36.98 18.46
C THR A 275 5.24 36.46 19.87
N VAL A 276 6.41 36.79 20.42
CA VAL A 276 6.76 36.45 21.80
C VAL A 276 6.17 37.45 22.80
N PHE A 277 5.83 36.97 23.99
CA PHE A 277 5.36 37.80 25.09
C PHE A 277 6.46 38.77 25.54
N THR A 278 6.07 39.98 25.94
CA THR A 278 7.02 41.01 26.38
C THR A 278 7.77 40.54 27.63
N GLY A 279 9.10 40.42 27.53
CA GLY A 279 9.97 39.91 28.61
C GLY A 279 10.43 38.47 28.42
N SER A 280 9.92 37.77 27.40
CA SER A 280 10.45 36.48 26.94
C SER A 280 11.62 36.67 25.97
N SER A 281 12.57 35.74 25.96
CA SER A 281 13.68 35.68 24.99
C SER A 281 13.69 34.33 24.26
N ILE A 282 14.22 34.34 23.04
CA ILE A 282 14.54 33.12 22.29
C ILE A 282 16.04 32.84 22.46
N ASP A 283 16.36 31.82 23.25
CA ASP A 283 17.74 31.47 23.59
C ASP A 283 18.19 30.25 22.79
N VAL A 284 19.02 30.48 21.76
CA VAL A 284 19.53 29.44 20.86
C VAL A 284 21.04 29.35 21.00
N TYR A 285 21.49 28.21 21.52
CA TYR A 285 22.89 27.94 21.80
C TYR A 285 23.52 27.07 20.71
N GLN A 286 24.78 27.34 20.41
CA GLN A 286 25.61 26.50 19.56
C GLN A 286 26.80 25.95 20.34
N TRP A 287 27.13 24.68 20.14
CA TRP A 287 28.30 24.06 20.73
C TRP A 287 29.55 24.46 19.94
N VAL A 288 30.45 25.23 20.57
CA VAL A 288 31.61 25.80 19.89
C VAL A 288 32.93 25.23 20.40
N GLU A 289 33.91 25.19 19.50
CA GLU A 289 35.31 24.93 19.82
C GLU A 289 36.05 26.26 20.04
N SER A 290 36.75 26.39 21.17
CA SER A 290 37.53 27.60 21.51
C SER A 290 38.90 27.27 22.10
N ALA A 291 39.90 28.08 21.77
CA ALA A 291 41.24 28.01 22.37
C ALA A 291 41.32 28.68 23.75
N ALA A 292 40.27 29.41 24.16
CA ALA A 292 40.18 30.11 25.43
C ALA A 292 39.08 29.50 26.32
N VAL A 293 39.27 29.60 27.63
CA VAL A 293 38.22 29.27 28.62
C VAL A 293 37.01 30.19 28.48
N PRO A 294 35.79 29.75 28.88
CA PRO A 294 34.56 30.55 28.83
C PRO A 294 34.71 32.01 29.27
N THR A 295 35.36 32.27 30.41
CA THR A 295 35.57 33.62 30.99
C THR A 295 36.36 34.57 30.08
N ASN A 296 37.17 34.03 29.15
CA ASN A 296 37.99 34.81 28.21
C ASN A 296 37.55 34.60 26.75
N TYR A 297 36.32 34.17 26.51
CA TYR A 297 35.79 34.02 25.16
C TYR A 297 35.72 35.38 24.45
N THR A 298 36.24 35.43 23.22
CA THR A 298 36.32 36.65 22.39
C THR A 298 35.60 36.52 21.05
N GLY A 299 34.88 35.41 20.84
CA GLY A 299 34.09 35.18 19.63
C GLY A 299 32.74 35.91 19.68
N THR A 300 31.94 35.72 18.62
CA THR A 300 30.58 36.26 18.55
C THR A 300 29.65 35.51 19.50
N GLY A 301 28.75 36.23 20.17
CA GLY A 301 27.74 35.66 21.08
C GLY A 301 28.10 35.74 22.56
N THR A 302 27.21 35.22 23.41
CA THR A 302 27.37 35.20 24.88
C THR A 302 27.42 33.77 25.38
N VAL A 303 28.40 33.46 26.23
CA VAL A 303 28.54 32.11 26.81
C VAL A 303 27.39 31.85 27.80
N LEU A 304 26.85 30.62 27.80
CA LEU A 304 25.77 30.21 28.71
C LEU A 304 26.18 30.31 30.19
N ASP A 305 27.33 29.73 30.53
CA ASP A 305 27.84 29.64 31.90
C ASP A 305 29.37 29.57 31.86
N GLU A 306 30.04 30.36 32.71
CA GLU A 306 31.50 30.44 32.74
C GLU A 306 32.16 29.22 33.39
N ASP A 307 31.44 28.48 34.25
CA ASP A 307 31.95 27.34 35.00
C ASP A 307 31.68 25.99 34.29
N LYS A 308 30.88 25.98 33.22
CA LYS A 308 30.47 24.77 32.49
C LYS A 308 31.18 24.65 31.15
N TYR A 309 32.19 23.80 31.10
CA TYR A 309 32.92 23.50 29.87
C TYR A 309 33.55 22.11 29.89
N VAL A 310 33.89 21.63 28.69
CA VAL A 310 34.70 20.44 28.47
C VAL A 310 36.09 20.85 28.01
N THR A 311 37.12 20.15 28.49
CA THR A 311 38.51 20.35 28.07
C THR A 311 39.04 19.08 27.43
N VAL A 312 39.53 19.17 26.20
CA VAL A 312 40.20 18.07 25.51
C VAL A 312 41.61 18.52 25.13
N SER A 313 42.61 17.72 25.47
CA SER A 313 43.99 17.97 25.06
C SER A 313 44.23 17.37 23.68
N VAL A 314 44.48 18.22 22.67
CA VAL A 314 44.77 17.80 21.30
C VAL A 314 46.26 18.00 21.01
N VAL A 315 46.87 17.04 20.32
CA VAL A 315 48.28 17.12 19.89
C VAL A 315 48.33 17.72 18.49
N ASP A 316 48.97 18.89 18.37
CA ASP A 316 49.15 19.57 17.08
C ASP A 316 50.13 18.80 16.17
N LYS A 317 50.14 19.06 14.85
CA LYS A 317 51.05 18.43 13.85
C LYS A 317 52.54 18.62 14.17
N SER A 318 52.86 19.51 15.13
CA SER A 318 54.21 19.80 15.64
C SER A 318 54.56 19.04 16.94
N GLY A 319 53.69 18.14 17.43
CA GLY A 319 53.95 17.31 18.62
C GLY A 319 53.77 18.02 19.97
N THR A 320 53.13 19.19 20.00
CA THR A 320 52.84 19.94 21.23
C THR A 320 51.38 19.73 21.65
N THR A 321 51.14 19.44 22.94
CA THR A 321 49.81 19.36 23.54
C THR A 321 49.23 20.75 23.76
N LYS A 322 48.08 21.05 23.15
CA LYS A 322 47.26 22.24 23.41
C LYS A 322 45.93 21.79 24.00
N ASN A 323 45.43 22.53 25.00
CA ASN A 323 44.10 22.32 25.52
C ASN A 323 43.09 23.12 24.70
N THR A 324 42.03 22.46 24.26
CA THR A 324 40.89 23.05 23.58
C THR A 324 39.67 22.94 24.48
N TYR A 325 38.85 23.99 24.52
CA TYR A 325 37.67 24.10 25.37
C TYR A 325 36.39 24.07 24.52
N TYR A 326 35.35 23.43 25.05
CA TYR A 326 34.05 23.31 24.40
C TYR A 326 32.94 23.70 25.39
N TYR A 327 32.01 24.54 24.93
CA TYR A 327 30.89 25.06 25.73
C TYR A 327 29.81 25.67 24.83
N TRP A 328 28.65 25.98 25.42
CA TRP A 328 27.52 26.62 24.73
C TRP A 328 27.69 28.13 24.60
N VAL A 329 27.45 28.65 23.40
CA VAL A 329 27.41 30.09 23.13
C VAL A 329 26.08 30.45 22.46
N ASN A 330 25.36 31.42 23.03
CA ASN A 330 24.14 31.99 22.47
C ASN A 330 24.47 33.02 21.39
N GLY A 331 23.66 33.08 20.33
CA GLY A 331 23.74 34.15 19.34
C GLY A 331 25.00 34.14 18.48
N VAL A 332 25.52 32.95 18.16
CA VAL A 332 26.64 32.82 17.22
C VAL A 332 26.18 33.21 15.82
N GLU A 333 26.88 34.16 15.18
CA GLU A 333 26.55 34.67 13.85
C GLU A 333 27.18 33.85 12.71
N THR A 334 28.22 33.07 13.02
CA THR A 334 28.95 32.25 12.05
C THR A 334 28.37 30.85 11.94
N ILE A 335 28.24 30.34 10.72
CA ILE A 335 27.87 28.94 10.46
C ILE A 335 29.11 28.06 10.72
N SER A 336 28.92 26.93 11.40
CA SER A 336 30.00 25.96 11.60
C SER A 336 30.39 25.31 10.29
N VAL A 337 31.69 25.27 9.96
CA VAL A 337 32.20 24.71 8.69
C VAL A 337 32.08 23.18 8.65
N ASN A 338 31.92 22.54 9.81
CA ASN A 338 31.86 21.08 9.97
C ASN A 338 30.42 20.55 10.16
N SER A 339 29.39 21.36 9.91
CA SER A 339 28.00 20.93 10.05
C SER A 339 27.19 21.16 8.77
N ASP A 340 26.20 20.31 8.52
CA ASP A 340 25.27 20.42 7.37
C ASP A 340 24.21 21.54 7.56
N LYS A 341 24.55 22.59 8.33
CA LYS A 341 23.64 23.66 8.75
C LYS A 341 23.64 24.80 7.73
N THR A 342 22.46 25.36 7.45
CA THR A 342 22.25 26.44 6.49
C THR A 342 22.10 27.81 7.16
N LEU A 343 21.71 27.85 8.44
CA LEU A 343 21.51 29.06 9.22
C LEU A 343 22.40 29.09 10.47
N SER A 344 22.82 30.28 10.89
CA SER A 344 23.53 30.49 12.15
C SER A 344 22.57 30.52 13.34
N ALA A 345 23.06 30.27 14.55
CA ALA A 345 22.23 30.27 15.77
C ALA A 345 21.50 31.61 15.98
N ALA A 346 22.15 32.74 15.69
CA ALA A 346 21.53 34.07 15.73
C ALA A 346 20.39 34.22 14.71
N ALA A 347 20.58 33.71 13.48
CA ALA A 347 19.56 33.75 12.44
C ALA A 347 18.34 32.87 12.82
N VAL A 348 18.59 31.67 13.33
CA VAL A 348 17.56 30.76 13.85
C VAL A 348 16.74 31.44 14.95
N ALA A 349 17.38 32.06 15.93
CA ALA A 349 16.69 32.79 17.00
C ALA A 349 15.80 33.91 16.45
N SER A 350 16.30 34.70 15.49
CA SER A 350 15.53 35.78 14.86
C SER A 350 14.31 35.29 14.07
N TYR A 351 14.42 34.14 13.41
CA TYR A 351 13.33 33.54 12.63
C TYR A 351 12.22 32.99 13.53
N ILE A 352 12.56 32.54 14.74
CA ILE A 352 11.56 32.10 15.75
C ILE A 352 10.92 33.31 16.44
N GLU A 353 11.71 34.34 16.77
CA GLU A 353 11.21 35.55 17.45
C GLU A 353 10.27 36.36 16.57
N SER A 354 10.58 36.47 15.27
CA SER A 354 9.74 37.17 14.30
C SER A 354 9.75 36.47 12.93
N PRO A 355 8.90 35.44 12.75
CA PRO A 355 8.82 34.69 11.49
C PRO A 355 8.53 35.57 10.27
N ALA A 356 7.70 36.60 10.42
CA ALA A 356 7.36 37.54 9.35
C ALA A 356 8.59 38.28 8.79
N SER A 357 9.59 38.56 9.64
CA SER A 357 10.80 39.28 9.25
C SER A 357 11.80 38.43 8.45
N SER A 358 11.63 37.10 8.45
CA SER A 358 12.52 36.17 7.74
C SER A 358 12.44 36.28 6.21
N GLY A 359 11.35 36.85 5.68
CA GLY A 359 11.07 36.88 4.24
C GLY A 359 10.64 35.53 3.65
N ILE A 360 10.56 34.46 4.46
CA ILE A 360 10.07 33.15 4.03
C ILE A 360 8.55 33.19 3.95
N SER A 361 7.99 32.66 2.86
CA SER A 361 6.54 32.56 2.63
C SER A 361 5.93 31.44 3.49
N TYR A 362 4.93 31.76 4.30
CA TYR A 362 4.24 30.77 5.14
C TYR A 362 2.75 31.09 5.31
N ALA A 363 1.98 30.07 5.69
CA ALA A 363 0.57 30.13 6.03
C ALA A 363 0.34 29.98 7.54
N ALA A 364 -0.67 30.68 8.05
CA ALA A 364 -1.16 30.57 9.42
C ALA A 364 -2.67 30.29 9.41
N PHE A 365 -3.09 29.24 10.11
CA PHE A 365 -4.48 28.83 10.19
C PHE A 365 -5.14 29.45 11.42
N LEU A 366 -5.85 30.56 11.23
CA LEU A 366 -6.40 31.36 12.33
C LEU A 366 -7.73 30.81 12.86
N ALA A 367 -8.53 30.21 11.98
CA ALA A 367 -9.83 29.61 12.29
C ALA A 367 -10.22 28.60 11.21
N LYS A 368 -11.31 27.85 11.42
CA LYS A 368 -11.82 26.82 10.48
C LYS A 368 -11.94 27.28 9.02
N ASN A 369 -12.18 28.57 8.77
CA ASN A 369 -12.40 29.14 7.45
C ASN A 369 -11.48 30.36 7.15
N ILE A 370 -10.42 30.57 7.94
CA ILE A 370 -9.56 31.76 7.80
C ILE A 370 -8.10 31.34 7.81
N VAL A 371 -7.41 31.62 6.69
CA VAL A 371 -5.97 31.44 6.52
C VAL A 371 -5.32 32.80 6.30
N ALA A 372 -4.24 33.08 7.01
CA ALA A 372 -3.40 34.24 6.79
C ALA A 372 -2.11 33.83 6.07
N LEU A 373 -1.75 34.58 5.03
CA LEU A 373 -0.54 34.36 4.23
C LEU A 373 0.47 35.46 4.53
N TYR A 374 1.71 35.07 4.84
CA TYR A 374 2.82 35.98 5.14
C TYR A 374 3.89 35.83 4.07
N ASN A 375 4.45 36.95 3.62
CA ASN A 375 5.49 36.99 2.58
C ASN A 375 5.10 36.29 1.25
N CYS A 376 3.83 36.33 0.85
CA CYS A 376 3.32 35.74 -0.40
C CYS A 376 2.86 36.78 -1.44
N LYS A 377 3.19 38.06 -1.28
CA LYS A 377 2.63 39.15 -2.10
C LYS A 377 3.05 39.08 -3.57
N ASP A 378 4.23 38.55 -3.82
CA ASP A 378 4.85 38.40 -5.14
C ASP A 378 4.28 37.24 -5.96
N VAL A 379 3.60 36.28 -5.32
CA VAL A 379 3.05 35.06 -5.96
C VAL A 379 1.53 35.08 -6.10
N ILE A 380 0.86 36.12 -5.60
CA ILE A 380 -0.60 36.27 -5.70
C ILE A 380 -0.93 37.17 -6.88
N PHE A 381 -1.41 36.55 -7.97
CA PHE A 381 -1.84 37.22 -9.20
C PHE A 381 -3.34 37.01 -9.42
N ASP A 382 -4.05 38.12 -9.64
CA ASP A 382 -5.48 38.28 -9.91
C ASP A 382 -6.34 36.99 -9.80
N THR A 383 -6.70 36.37 -10.93
CA THR A 383 -7.59 35.19 -10.99
C THR A 383 -6.89 33.86 -11.26
N SER A 384 -5.58 33.85 -11.43
CA SER A 384 -4.81 32.66 -11.83
C SER A 384 -4.20 31.91 -10.64
N SER A 385 -3.95 32.58 -9.51
CA SER A 385 -3.39 31.95 -8.31
C SER A 385 -4.44 31.21 -7.49
N VAL A 386 -4.22 29.92 -7.25
CA VAL A 386 -5.07 29.07 -6.40
C VAL A 386 -4.27 28.62 -5.18
N LEU A 387 -4.84 28.82 -3.99
CA LEU A 387 -4.30 28.26 -2.74
C LEU A 387 -4.79 26.82 -2.58
N TYR A 388 -3.85 25.88 -2.50
CA TYR A 388 -4.07 24.48 -2.20
C TYR A 388 -3.65 24.20 -0.76
N VAL A 389 -4.52 23.53 -0.01
CA VAL A 389 -4.28 23.08 1.37
C VAL A 389 -4.70 21.62 1.45
N GLU A 390 -3.75 20.77 1.79
CA GLU A 390 -3.96 19.36 2.03
C GLU A 390 -3.99 19.10 3.54
N TYR A 391 -5.01 18.38 4.01
CA TYR A 391 -5.16 18.07 5.42
C TYR A 391 -5.97 16.78 5.66
N ASP A 392 -5.67 16.14 6.78
CA ASP A 392 -6.37 14.95 7.25
C ASP A 392 -7.62 15.32 8.06
N GLN A 393 -8.73 14.62 7.83
CA GLN A 393 -9.93 14.77 8.68
C GLN A 393 -9.80 14.03 10.02
N ILE A 394 -8.94 13.01 10.06
CA ILE A 394 -8.68 12.17 11.23
C ILE A 394 -7.16 11.96 11.28
N LYS A 395 -6.54 12.25 12.44
CA LYS A 395 -5.10 12.12 12.63
C LYS A 395 -4.65 10.69 12.33
N ASN A 396 -3.95 10.49 11.22
CA ASN A 396 -3.34 9.21 10.88
C ASN A 396 -1.91 9.19 11.40
N SER A 397 -1.63 8.34 12.39
CA SER A 397 -0.30 8.20 12.99
C SER A 397 0.44 6.96 12.49
N ASN A 398 -0.09 6.29 11.46
CA ASN A 398 0.60 5.16 10.87
C ASN A 398 1.86 5.65 10.17
N ASN A 399 2.99 5.03 10.50
CA ASN A 399 4.24 5.26 9.81
C ASN A 399 4.06 4.80 8.36
N VAL A 400 3.93 5.74 7.41
CA VAL A 400 3.79 5.41 5.99
C VAL A 400 5.14 4.90 5.50
N PHE A 401 5.31 3.59 5.50
CA PHE A 401 6.44 2.95 4.81
C PHE A 401 6.19 3.06 3.31
N VAL A 402 6.95 3.92 2.64
CA VAL A 402 6.97 3.99 1.18
C VAL A 402 7.98 2.96 0.69
N GLU A 403 7.49 1.85 0.15
CA GLU A 403 8.33 0.85 -0.51
C GLU A 403 8.44 1.22 -2.00
N TYR A 404 9.67 1.40 -2.49
CA TYR A 404 9.94 1.63 -3.90
C TYR A 404 10.21 0.31 -4.60
N ASP A 405 9.47 0.04 -5.67
CA ASP A 405 9.74 -1.06 -6.58
C ASP A 405 10.87 -0.66 -7.54
N LEU A 406 11.91 -1.50 -7.64
CA LEU A 406 13.09 -1.22 -8.47
C LEU A 406 12.99 -1.98 -9.78
N PHE A 407 12.77 -1.25 -10.87
CA PHE A 407 12.64 -1.83 -12.21
C PHE A 407 13.89 -1.57 -13.05
N ARG A 408 14.63 -2.61 -13.44
CA ARG A 408 15.86 -2.48 -14.23
C ARG A 408 15.59 -2.66 -15.72
N GLU A 409 16.33 -1.92 -16.55
CA GLU A 409 16.24 -2.02 -18.01
C GLU A 409 16.99 -3.27 -18.53
N ASN A 410 16.39 -3.99 -19.48
CA ASN A 410 16.94 -5.19 -20.14
C ASN A 410 17.19 -6.39 -19.21
N HIS A 411 16.45 -6.50 -18.09
CA HIS A 411 16.54 -7.64 -17.19
C HIS A 411 15.32 -8.56 -17.32
N PRO A 412 15.50 -9.86 -17.63
CA PRO A 412 14.39 -10.77 -17.92
C PRO A 412 13.55 -11.16 -16.69
N THR A 413 14.14 -11.10 -15.49
CA THR A 413 13.45 -11.46 -14.24
C THR A 413 12.63 -10.32 -13.67
N ASP A 414 12.85 -9.09 -14.14
CA ASP A 414 12.22 -7.91 -13.56
C ASP A 414 10.87 -7.66 -14.21
N PHE A 415 9.83 -7.71 -13.38
CA PHE A 415 8.46 -7.38 -13.73
C PHE A 415 7.87 -6.50 -12.62
N LEU A 416 6.81 -5.77 -12.94
CA LEU A 416 6.13 -4.89 -11.99
C LEU A 416 5.41 -5.73 -10.92
N SER A 417 5.35 -5.23 -9.69
CA SER A 417 4.44 -5.79 -8.68
C SER A 417 2.99 -5.84 -9.17
N ASP A 418 2.21 -6.83 -8.70
CA ASP A 418 0.82 -7.04 -9.12
C ASP A 418 -0.05 -5.78 -9.03
N SER A 419 0.18 -4.97 -7.99
CA SER A 419 -0.54 -3.70 -7.79
C SER A 419 -0.17 -2.67 -8.85
N LEU A 420 1.12 -2.49 -9.15
CA LEU A 420 1.59 -1.52 -10.14
C LEU A 420 1.22 -1.96 -11.56
N TYR A 421 1.31 -3.26 -11.86
CA TYR A 421 0.87 -3.82 -13.13
C TYR A 421 -0.63 -3.66 -13.35
N LYS A 422 -1.46 -3.95 -12.34
CA LYS A 422 -2.89 -3.67 -12.40
C LYS A 422 -3.17 -2.19 -12.62
N LYS A 423 -2.41 -1.30 -11.96
CA LYS A 423 -2.55 0.15 -12.14
C LYS A 423 -2.21 0.61 -13.55
N LEU A 424 -1.15 0.03 -14.13
CA LEU A 424 -0.76 0.25 -15.51
C LEU A 424 -1.87 -0.16 -16.47
N GLN A 425 -2.46 -1.36 -16.27
CA GLN A 425 -3.61 -1.81 -17.05
C GLN A 425 -4.82 -0.87 -16.93
N ASP A 426 -5.21 -0.51 -15.70
CA ASP A 426 -6.35 0.38 -15.44
C ASP A 426 -6.13 1.76 -16.08
N SER A 427 -4.89 2.26 -16.09
CA SER A 427 -4.53 3.54 -16.70
C SER A 427 -4.51 3.49 -18.23
N LEU A 428 -4.03 2.39 -18.83
CA LEU A 428 -4.03 2.19 -20.28
C LEU A 428 -5.45 1.98 -20.83
N CYS A 429 -6.27 1.21 -20.12
CA CYS A 429 -7.68 0.99 -20.49
C CYS A 429 -8.55 2.22 -20.16
N GLY A 430 -8.12 3.06 -19.21
CA GLY A 430 -8.86 4.21 -18.70
C GLY A 430 -10.13 3.87 -17.92
N VAL A 431 -10.29 2.61 -17.52
CA VAL A 431 -11.31 2.18 -16.54
C VAL A 431 -10.73 1.14 -15.60
N ASP A 432 -11.31 1.02 -14.40
CA ASP A 432 -10.99 -0.05 -13.47
C ASP A 432 -11.70 -1.37 -13.84
N PHE A 433 -11.39 -2.44 -13.12
CA PHE A 433 -12.03 -3.75 -13.32
C PHE A 433 -13.56 -3.74 -13.12
N LEU A 434 -14.12 -2.75 -12.41
CA LEU A 434 -15.55 -2.60 -12.16
C LEU A 434 -16.24 -1.70 -13.20
N GLY A 435 -15.50 -1.24 -14.22
CA GLY A 435 -16.02 -0.37 -15.28
C GLY A 435 -16.07 1.12 -14.92
N ASN A 436 -15.47 1.54 -13.81
CA ASN A 436 -15.42 2.96 -13.47
C ASN A 436 -14.29 3.67 -14.21
N LEU A 437 -14.53 4.91 -14.66
CA LEU A 437 -13.54 5.75 -15.34
C LEU A 437 -12.30 6.02 -14.48
N VAL A 438 -11.13 5.95 -15.13
CA VAL A 438 -9.81 6.24 -14.59
C VAL A 438 -9.11 7.22 -15.54
N PRO A 439 -8.79 8.46 -15.12
CA PRO A 439 -8.92 9.01 -13.78
C PRO A 439 -10.35 9.44 -13.42
N ASP A 440 -10.63 9.57 -12.13
CA ASP A 440 -11.91 10.07 -11.64
C ASP A 440 -12.13 11.54 -12.06
N ASN A 441 -13.26 11.81 -12.71
CA ASN A 441 -13.61 13.15 -13.18
C ASN A 441 -13.88 14.15 -12.05
N ALA A 442 -14.21 13.67 -10.84
CA ALA A 442 -14.44 14.50 -9.67
C ALA A 442 -13.14 15.04 -9.04
N LEU A 443 -11.97 14.49 -9.40
CA LEU A 443 -10.68 14.95 -8.91
C LEU A 443 -10.23 16.23 -9.62
N SER A 444 -9.47 17.05 -8.89
CA SER A 444 -8.79 18.22 -9.45
C SER A 444 -7.79 17.79 -10.53
N LEU A 445 -7.46 18.66 -11.48
CA LEU A 445 -6.53 18.30 -12.56
C LEU A 445 -5.16 17.83 -12.05
N ALA A 446 -4.70 18.38 -10.92
CA ALA A 446 -3.44 17.97 -10.29
C ALA A 446 -3.55 16.58 -9.63
N ASP A 447 -4.69 16.27 -9.00
CA ASP A 447 -4.89 15.01 -8.28
C ASP A 447 -5.30 13.85 -9.20
N ARG A 448 -5.51 14.09 -10.50
CA ARG A 448 -5.92 13.05 -11.46
C ARG A 448 -4.79 12.08 -11.81
N TYR A 449 -3.53 12.45 -11.61
CA TYR A 449 -2.39 11.66 -12.08
C TYR A 449 -1.59 11.05 -10.93
N GLY A 450 -1.22 9.78 -11.06
CA GLY A 450 -0.51 9.02 -10.02
C GLY A 450 -0.83 7.52 -10.01
N ILE A 451 -0.25 6.81 -9.04
CA ILE A 451 -0.38 5.34 -8.91
C ILE A 451 -1.46 4.88 -7.92
N GLU A 452 -2.15 5.80 -7.24
CA GLU A 452 -3.15 5.47 -6.23
C GLU A 452 -4.44 4.91 -6.84
N PHE A 453 -5.01 3.88 -6.20
CA PHE A 453 -6.33 3.34 -6.55
C PHE A 453 -7.47 4.12 -5.92
N ARG A 454 -7.23 4.76 -4.77
CA ARG A 454 -8.21 5.56 -4.03
C ARG A 454 -7.50 6.78 -3.43
N PRO A 455 -7.68 7.97 -4.01
CA PRO A 455 -8.57 8.30 -5.13
C PRO A 455 -8.12 7.64 -6.46
N ARG A 456 -9.05 7.48 -7.43
CA ARG A 456 -8.76 6.78 -8.71
C ARG A 456 -7.97 7.69 -9.65
N LYS A 457 -6.63 7.60 -9.59
CA LYS A 457 -5.71 8.37 -10.44
C LYS A 457 -5.34 7.61 -11.72
N SER A 458 -4.80 8.26 -12.75
CA SER A 458 -4.23 7.60 -13.95
C SER A 458 -2.71 7.83 -14.02
N MET A 459 -1.96 6.91 -14.60
CA MET A 459 -0.53 7.12 -14.84
C MET A 459 -0.24 8.08 -16.00
N PHE A 460 -1.20 8.30 -16.90
CA PHE A 460 -1.02 9.03 -18.16
C PHE A 460 -1.91 10.26 -18.25
N VAL A 461 -1.38 11.35 -18.83
CA VAL A 461 -2.17 12.52 -19.22
C VAL A 461 -2.90 12.25 -20.53
N ASP A 462 -2.18 11.75 -21.54
CA ASP A 462 -2.71 11.25 -22.81
C ASP A 462 -2.55 9.72 -22.89
N ARG A 463 -3.66 9.01 -22.58
CA ARG A 463 -3.69 7.54 -22.61
C ARG A 463 -3.48 6.97 -24.01
N TYR A 464 -3.93 7.66 -25.06
CA TYR A 464 -3.93 7.14 -26.43
C TYR A 464 -2.53 7.18 -27.04
N ALA A 465 -1.79 8.28 -26.79
CA ALA A 465 -0.40 8.38 -27.17
C ALA A 465 0.48 7.36 -26.42
N ALA A 466 0.25 7.15 -25.12
CA ALA A 466 0.92 6.10 -24.34
C ALA A 466 0.65 4.70 -24.92
N LEU A 467 -0.62 4.41 -25.24
CA LEU A 467 -1.03 3.12 -25.80
C LEU A 467 -0.44 2.88 -27.19
N THR A 468 -0.41 3.92 -28.04
CA THR A 468 0.23 3.87 -29.36
C THR A 468 1.71 3.48 -29.22
N SER A 469 2.45 4.17 -28.35
CA SER A 469 3.87 3.89 -28.12
C SER A 469 4.10 2.46 -27.63
N TYR A 470 3.23 1.95 -26.76
CA TYR A 470 3.32 0.59 -26.23
C TYR A 470 3.03 -0.46 -27.30
N MET A 471 1.90 -0.33 -28.01
CA MET A 471 1.45 -1.32 -28.98
C MET A 471 2.33 -1.36 -30.24
N GLU A 472 2.84 -0.22 -30.70
CA GLU A 472 3.81 -0.18 -31.80
C GLU A 472 5.12 -0.88 -31.44
N LYS A 473 5.62 -0.67 -30.21
CA LYS A 473 6.82 -1.36 -29.71
C LYS A 473 6.59 -2.87 -29.61
N VAL A 474 5.42 -3.30 -29.13
CA VAL A 474 5.04 -4.73 -29.08
C VAL A 474 4.96 -5.33 -30.48
N ASN A 475 4.25 -4.69 -31.42
CA ASN A 475 4.17 -5.17 -32.80
C ASN A 475 5.56 -5.27 -33.45
N GLY A 476 6.46 -4.32 -33.17
CA GLY A 476 7.85 -4.38 -33.63
C GLY A 476 8.61 -5.58 -33.07
N ILE A 477 8.46 -5.86 -31.76
CA ILE A 477 9.06 -7.03 -31.11
C ILE A 477 8.49 -8.33 -31.70
N LEU A 478 7.16 -8.46 -31.80
CA LEU A 478 6.52 -9.69 -32.28
C LEU A 478 6.92 -10.01 -33.73
N ALA A 479 7.13 -8.99 -34.57
CA ALA A 479 7.59 -9.18 -35.95
C ALA A 479 8.96 -9.88 -36.05
N GLU A 480 9.80 -9.81 -35.03
CA GLU A 480 11.13 -10.44 -35.01
C GLU A 480 11.08 -11.95 -34.68
N TYR A 481 9.97 -12.45 -34.12
CA TYR A 481 9.88 -13.83 -33.62
C TYR A 481 8.72 -14.62 -34.23
N THR A 482 8.87 -15.95 -34.32
CA THR A 482 7.80 -16.87 -34.74
C THR A 482 6.90 -17.22 -33.55
N ILE A 483 6.04 -16.28 -33.14
CA ILE A 483 5.21 -16.41 -31.94
C ILE A 483 4.07 -17.43 -32.11
N ALA A 484 3.49 -17.54 -33.31
CA ALA A 484 2.31 -18.37 -33.55
C ALA A 484 2.57 -19.88 -33.34
N GLU A 485 3.78 -20.37 -33.66
CA GLU A 485 4.17 -21.77 -33.42
C GLU A 485 4.76 -22.00 -32.03
N SER A 486 5.32 -20.96 -31.40
CA SER A 486 6.13 -21.10 -30.18
C SER A 486 5.36 -20.90 -28.88
N ARG A 487 4.15 -20.34 -28.95
CA ARG A 487 3.33 -19.96 -27.79
C ARG A 487 1.86 -20.30 -28.00
N ALA A 488 1.20 -20.68 -26.91
CA ALA A 488 -0.25 -20.74 -26.83
C ALA A 488 -0.79 -19.42 -26.27
N TYR A 489 -1.90 -18.93 -26.79
CA TYR A 489 -2.44 -17.60 -26.49
C TYR A 489 -3.96 -17.64 -26.22
N PRO A 490 -4.44 -18.39 -25.20
CA PRO A 490 -5.87 -18.52 -24.93
C PRO A 490 -6.56 -17.20 -24.57
N LEU A 491 -5.83 -16.19 -24.07
CA LEU A 491 -6.38 -14.84 -23.82
C LEU A 491 -6.51 -13.97 -25.09
N LEU A 492 -5.93 -14.38 -26.22
CA LEU A 492 -6.20 -13.76 -27.54
C LEU A 492 -7.32 -14.44 -28.31
N ASP A 493 -7.66 -15.67 -27.92
CA ASP A 493 -8.79 -16.43 -28.46
C ASP A 493 -10.04 -16.31 -27.57
N SER A 494 -10.01 -15.44 -26.56
CA SER A 494 -11.11 -15.27 -25.62
C SER A 494 -12.21 -14.39 -26.19
N GLU A 495 -13.43 -14.87 -26.01
CA GLU A 495 -14.67 -14.24 -26.43
C GLU A 495 -15.71 -14.45 -25.33
N GLU A 496 -16.73 -13.60 -25.27
CA GLU A 496 -17.83 -13.85 -24.34
C GLU A 496 -18.53 -15.17 -24.69
N PRO A 497 -18.61 -16.13 -23.75
CA PRO A 497 -19.20 -17.42 -24.04
C PRO A 497 -20.70 -17.26 -24.32
N ILE A 498 -21.16 -17.97 -25.34
CA ILE A 498 -22.59 -18.04 -25.67
C ILE A 498 -23.37 -18.51 -24.42
N PRO A 499 -24.44 -17.81 -24.02
CA PRO A 499 -25.26 -18.22 -22.89
C PRO A 499 -25.77 -19.66 -23.04
N THR A 500 -25.85 -20.43 -21.97
CA THR A 500 -26.31 -21.82 -22.06
C THR A 500 -27.83 -21.89 -22.24
N VAL A 501 -28.34 -22.90 -22.95
CA VAL A 501 -29.81 -23.15 -23.09
C VAL A 501 -30.51 -23.18 -21.73
N SER A 502 -29.84 -23.67 -20.69
CA SER A 502 -30.36 -23.75 -19.32
C SER A 502 -30.54 -22.39 -18.63
N SER A 503 -29.94 -21.32 -19.14
CA SER A 503 -30.07 -19.97 -18.58
C SER A 503 -31.39 -19.29 -18.97
N GLY A 504 -32.12 -19.83 -19.96
CA GLY A 504 -33.39 -19.27 -20.44
C GLY A 504 -33.26 -17.90 -21.13
N THR A 505 -32.04 -17.51 -21.51
CA THR A 505 -31.77 -16.27 -22.24
C THR A 505 -32.12 -16.38 -23.72
N TRP A 506 -32.14 -17.59 -24.29
CA TRP A 506 -32.57 -17.87 -25.66
C TRP A 506 -33.27 -19.23 -25.77
N ASP A 507 -34.13 -19.38 -26.78
CA ASP A 507 -34.96 -20.57 -27.01
C ASP A 507 -34.54 -21.36 -28.25
N ILE A 508 -34.13 -20.68 -29.32
CA ILE A 508 -33.77 -21.28 -30.61
C ILE A 508 -32.42 -20.73 -31.08
N GLN A 509 -31.53 -21.60 -31.55
CA GLN A 509 -30.23 -21.21 -32.12
C GLN A 509 -30.27 -21.26 -33.65
N VAL A 510 -29.68 -20.25 -34.27
CA VAL A 510 -29.59 -20.06 -35.72
C VAL A 510 -28.14 -19.67 -36.09
N ALA A 511 -27.63 -20.12 -37.24
CA ALA A 511 -26.23 -19.90 -37.59
C ALA A 511 -25.96 -18.47 -38.06
N THR A 512 -26.83 -17.94 -38.93
CA THR A 512 -26.66 -16.62 -39.57
C THR A 512 -27.94 -15.79 -39.54
N ALA A 513 -27.81 -14.47 -39.72
CA ALA A 513 -28.96 -13.57 -39.81
C ALA A 513 -29.87 -13.87 -41.04
N GLU A 514 -29.31 -14.46 -42.10
CA GLU A 514 -30.10 -14.91 -43.25
C GLU A 514 -31.01 -16.08 -42.86
N GLU A 515 -30.52 -17.03 -42.08
CA GLU A 515 -31.33 -18.12 -41.54
C GLU A 515 -32.42 -17.63 -40.56
N LEU A 516 -32.16 -16.54 -39.83
CA LEU A 516 -33.16 -15.90 -38.97
C LEU A 516 -34.32 -15.34 -39.79
N SER A 517 -34.03 -14.78 -40.98
CA SER A 517 -35.06 -14.23 -41.87
C SER A 517 -36.02 -15.29 -42.45
N PHE A 518 -35.62 -16.55 -42.45
CA PHE A 518 -36.45 -17.67 -42.92
C PHE A 518 -37.35 -18.27 -41.83
N GLN A 519 -37.23 -17.82 -40.57
CA GLN A 519 -38.06 -18.31 -39.47
C GLN A 519 -39.48 -17.73 -39.53
N ASP A 520 -40.48 -18.54 -39.19
CA ASP A 520 -41.88 -18.10 -39.10
C ASP A 520 -42.11 -17.39 -37.74
N LEU A 521 -42.35 -16.09 -37.80
CA LEU A 521 -42.57 -15.23 -36.63
C LEU A 521 -44.04 -15.26 -36.15
N THR A 522 -44.93 -15.89 -36.90
CA THR A 522 -46.38 -15.87 -36.65
C THR A 522 -46.73 -16.61 -35.37
N GLY A 523 -47.31 -15.89 -34.39
CA GLY A 523 -47.76 -16.48 -33.11
C GLY A 523 -46.65 -16.87 -32.12
N ASN A 524 -45.40 -16.49 -32.38
CA ASN A 524 -44.23 -16.78 -31.55
C ASN A 524 -43.74 -15.57 -30.73
N ALA A 525 -44.65 -14.67 -30.35
CA ALA A 525 -44.30 -13.50 -29.54
C ALA A 525 -43.66 -13.92 -28.20
N GLY A 526 -42.50 -13.32 -27.89
CA GLY A 526 -41.67 -13.61 -26.72
C GLY A 526 -40.62 -14.72 -26.92
N VAL A 527 -40.58 -15.40 -28.07
CA VAL A 527 -39.53 -16.38 -28.39
C VAL A 527 -38.21 -15.66 -28.69
N ARG A 528 -37.11 -16.17 -28.16
CA ARG A 528 -35.77 -15.61 -28.33
C ARG A 528 -34.89 -16.46 -29.24
N TYR A 529 -34.38 -15.85 -30.29
CA TYR A 529 -33.47 -16.45 -31.26
C TYR A 529 -32.05 -15.98 -31.00
N LEU A 530 -31.14 -16.93 -30.75
CA LEU A 530 -29.70 -16.68 -30.72
C LEU A 530 -29.14 -16.87 -32.14
N VAL A 531 -28.54 -15.83 -32.71
CA VAL A 531 -27.77 -15.90 -33.95
C VAL A 531 -26.29 -16.02 -33.58
N THR A 532 -25.63 -17.10 -34.02
CA THR A 532 -24.22 -17.34 -33.63
C THR A 532 -23.21 -16.43 -34.33
N ALA A 533 -23.52 -15.96 -35.54
CA ALA A 533 -22.71 -14.98 -36.25
C ALA A 533 -23.64 -14.06 -37.05
N ASP A 534 -23.81 -12.82 -36.59
CA ASP A 534 -24.66 -11.85 -37.26
C ASP A 534 -23.82 -10.90 -38.14
N GLU A 535 -23.92 -11.07 -39.46
CA GLU A 535 -23.23 -10.21 -40.43
C GLU A 535 -23.64 -8.74 -40.36
N ASN A 536 -24.81 -8.43 -39.79
CA ASN A 536 -25.26 -7.05 -39.60
C ASN A 536 -24.67 -6.41 -38.34
N ASN A 537 -24.14 -7.21 -37.42
CA ASN A 537 -23.55 -6.79 -36.14
C ASN A 537 -22.10 -7.31 -36.05
N ASP A 538 -21.31 -7.05 -37.09
CA ASP A 538 -19.86 -7.34 -37.17
C ASP A 538 -19.45 -8.81 -36.90
N GLY A 539 -20.36 -9.76 -37.11
CA GLY A 539 -20.11 -11.20 -36.91
C GLY A 539 -20.21 -11.67 -35.45
N LEU A 540 -20.63 -10.79 -34.54
CA LEU A 540 -20.87 -11.12 -33.14
C LEU A 540 -22.11 -12.03 -32.99
N TRP A 541 -22.15 -12.79 -31.89
CA TRP A 541 -23.40 -13.46 -31.53
C TRP A 541 -24.40 -12.45 -30.97
N THR A 542 -25.68 -12.65 -31.29
CA THR A 542 -26.75 -11.71 -30.95
C THR A 542 -28.01 -12.47 -30.55
N ILE A 543 -28.84 -11.86 -29.71
CA ILE A 543 -30.13 -12.42 -29.32
C ILE A 543 -31.25 -11.49 -29.77
N TYR A 544 -32.19 -12.03 -30.52
CA TYR A 544 -33.39 -11.34 -30.98
C TYR A 544 -34.64 -11.89 -30.28
N GLU A 545 -35.53 -11.01 -29.81
CA GLU A 545 -36.84 -11.36 -29.27
C GLU A 545 -37.95 -11.01 -30.29
N VAL A 546 -38.89 -11.93 -30.50
CA VAL A 546 -40.05 -11.66 -31.36
C VAL A 546 -41.08 -10.85 -30.59
N THR A 547 -41.41 -9.67 -31.08
CA THR A 547 -42.40 -8.78 -30.47
C THR A 547 -43.84 -9.21 -30.78
N ASP A 548 -44.82 -8.67 -30.03
CA ASP A 548 -46.25 -8.86 -30.27
C ASP A 548 -46.73 -8.40 -31.66
N LEU A 549 -45.90 -7.62 -32.37
CA LEU A 549 -46.13 -7.14 -33.73
C LEU A 549 -45.46 -8.03 -34.80
N GLU A 550 -45.00 -9.22 -34.43
CA GLU A 550 -44.30 -10.17 -35.32
C GLU A 550 -43.03 -9.57 -35.94
N ALA A 551 -42.36 -8.68 -35.20
CA ALA A 551 -41.09 -8.05 -35.58
C ALA A 551 -39.97 -8.49 -34.64
N LEU A 552 -38.76 -8.63 -35.18
CA LEU A 552 -37.55 -8.96 -34.42
C LEU A 552 -37.01 -7.71 -33.70
N LEU A 553 -36.78 -7.83 -32.41
CA LEU A 553 -36.13 -6.82 -31.58
C LEU A 553 -34.79 -7.38 -31.08
N LEU A 554 -33.69 -6.70 -31.37
CA LEU A 554 -32.38 -7.04 -30.79
C LEU A 554 -32.40 -6.74 -29.29
N ILE A 555 -32.12 -7.75 -28.47
CA ILE A 555 -32.13 -7.64 -27.00
C ILE A 555 -30.74 -7.72 -26.37
N ASP A 556 -29.81 -8.41 -27.02
CA ASP A 556 -28.48 -8.65 -26.49
C ASP A 556 -27.48 -8.85 -27.63
N ILE A 557 -26.25 -8.41 -27.40
CA ILE A 557 -25.11 -8.54 -28.33
C ILE A 557 -23.93 -9.04 -27.50
N GLN A 558 -23.08 -9.86 -28.10
CA GLN A 558 -21.80 -10.26 -27.51
C GLN A 558 -20.99 -9.03 -27.06
N GLY A 559 -20.69 -8.96 -25.77
CA GLY A 559 -20.05 -7.81 -25.15
C GLY A 559 -18.53 -7.76 -25.28
N PHE A 560 -17.85 -8.86 -25.64
CA PHE A 560 -16.44 -8.79 -26.06
C PHE A 560 -16.00 -9.95 -26.98
N ASP A 561 -15.12 -9.65 -27.93
CA ASP A 561 -14.39 -10.62 -28.75
C ASP A 561 -12.99 -10.10 -29.12
N THR A 562 -11.95 -10.74 -28.57
CA THR A 562 -10.56 -10.34 -28.79
C THR A 562 -10.04 -10.66 -30.20
N LYS A 563 -10.63 -11.64 -30.90
CA LYS A 563 -10.16 -12.10 -32.22
C LYS A 563 -10.29 -11.04 -33.32
N ARG A 564 -11.15 -10.05 -33.11
CA ARG A 564 -11.38 -8.93 -34.05
C ARG A 564 -10.21 -7.96 -34.16
N PHE A 565 -9.31 -7.98 -33.18
CA PHE A 565 -8.28 -6.95 -32.97
C PHE A 565 -6.85 -7.43 -33.22
N TRP A 566 -6.66 -8.65 -33.70
CA TRP A 566 -5.35 -9.16 -34.09
C TRP A 566 -5.47 -10.07 -35.31
N ASN A 567 -4.39 -10.21 -36.07
CA ASN A 567 -4.30 -11.10 -37.21
C ASN A 567 -2.95 -11.84 -37.21
N LEU A 568 -2.92 -13.03 -37.81
CA LEU A 568 -1.66 -13.71 -38.11
C LEU A 568 -0.96 -13.00 -39.27
N ALA A 569 0.33 -12.74 -39.10
CA ALA A 569 1.20 -12.10 -40.08
C ALA A 569 2.35 -13.04 -40.48
N HIS A 570 2.87 -12.84 -41.69
CA HIS A 570 4.03 -13.58 -42.16
C HIS A 570 5.30 -13.12 -41.42
N TRP A 571 6.10 -14.07 -40.96
CA TRP A 571 7.37 -13.80 -40.30
C TRP A 571 8.53 -13.86 -41.31
N TYR A 572 9.49 -12.95 -41.17
CA TYR A 572 10.71 -12.91 -41.95
C TYR A 572 11.92 -12.67 -41.03
N ALA A 573 13.02 -13.38 -41.28
CA ALA A 573 14.27 -13.15 -40.56
C ALA A 573 14.90 -11.80 -40.94
N THR A 574 15.80 -11.31 -40.08
CA THR A 574 16.48 -10.02 -40.30
C THR A 574 17.19 -10.00 -41.66
N GLY A 575 16.82 -9.04 -42.52
CA GLY A 575 17.37 -8.89 -43.87
C GLY A 575 16.52 -9.51 -45.00
N TYR A 576 15.41 -10.17 -44.66
CA TYR A 576 14.44 -10.71 -45.59
C TYR A 576 13.11 -9.96 -45.50
N ASP A 577 12.46 -9.75 -46.64
CA ASP A 577 11.13 -9.18 -46.77
C ASP A 577 10.27 -9.95 -47.80
N VAL A 578 9.04 -9.49 -48.03
CA VAL A 578 8.12 -10.03 -49.05
C VAL A 578 8.70 -9.97 -50.48
N ASN A 579 9.69 -9.11 -50.73
CA ASN A 579 10.33 -8.92 -52.04
C ASN A 579 11.64 -9.71 -52.19
N SER A 580 11.99 -10.54 -51.20
CA SER A 580 13.19 -11.37 -51.23
C SER A 580 13.21 -12.25 -52.47
N LYS A 581 14.34 -12.28 -53.17
CA LYS A 581 14.51 -13.11 -54.37
C LYS A 581 14.58 -14.59 -53.96
N ILE A 582 13.68 -15.39 -54.51
CA ILE A 582 13.64 -16.84 -54.33
C ILE A 582 14.38 -17.50 -55.50
N ASP A 583 15.36 -18.37 -55.21
CA ASP A 583 16.16 -19.05 -56.23
C ASP A 583 15.58 -20.43 -56.59
N TYR A 584 14.99 -21.13 -55.61
CA TYR A 584 14.43 -22.48 -55.77
C TYR A 584 13.06 -22.61 -55.10
N VAL A 585 12.19 -23.46 -55.65
CA VAL A 585 10.88 -23.78 -55.06
C VAL A 585 10.74 -25.28 -54.95
N VAL A 586 10.34 -25.75 -53.77
CA VAL A 586 10.21 -27.17 -53.41
C VAL A 586 8.81 -27.41 -52.84
N ASN A 587 8.21 -28.58 -53.11
CA ASN A 587 6.87 -28.89 -52.60
C ASN A 587 6.84 -29.18 -51.10
N GLU A 588 7.80 -29.97 -50.59
CA GLU A 588 7.86 -30.45 -49.20
C GLU A 588 9.27 -30.24 -48.64
N VAL A 589 9.38 -30.15 -47.31
CA VAL A 589 10.66 -29.99 -46.58
C VAL A 589 11.68 -31.08 -46.93
N SER A 590 11.21 -32.31 -47.17
CA SER A 590 12.03 -33.45 -47.61
C SER A 590 12.79 -33.16 -48.92
N GLY A 591 12.21 -32.36 -49.82
CA GLY A 591 12.80 -31.99 -51.10
C GLY A 591 13.97 -31.01 -51.00
N LEU A 592 14.20 -30.37 -49.85
CA LEU A 592 15.40 -29.54 -49.60
C LEU A 592 16.69 -30.38 -49.58
N THR A 593 16.59 -31.65 -49.15
CA THR A 593 17.73 -32.59 -49.12
C THR A 593 18.06 -33.18 -50.50
N ALA A 594 17.11 -33.12 -51.44
CA ALA A 594 17.28 -33.62 -52.81
C ALA A 594 18.00 -32.61 -53.73
N LEU A 595 18.14 -31.34 -53.30
CA LEU A 595 18.87 -30.32 -54.03
C LEU A 595 20.39 -30.53 -53.85
N THR A 596 21.11 -30.76 -54.95
CA THR A 596 22.57 -30.98 -54.95
C THR A 596 23.26 -29.93 -55.84
N ASN A 597 24.47 -29.50 -55.46
CA ASN A 597 25.26 -28.42 -56.10
C ASN A 597 24.64 -27.00 -56.02
N ILE A 598 24.31 -26.54 -54.82
CA ILE A 598 23.76 -25.20 -54.58
C ILE A 598 24.87 -24.25 -54.13
N GLU A 599 24.81 -22.97 -54.54
CA GLU A 599 25.70 -21.93 -54.03
C GLU A 599 25.34 -21.59 -52.57
N ASN A 600 26.36 -21.37 -51.72
CA ASN A 600 26.17 -20.93 -50.34
C ASN A 600 25.39 -19.59 -50.31
N ASN A 601 24.37 -19.47 -49.46
CA ASN A 601 23.34 -18.41 -49.40
C ASN A 601 22.18 -18.49 -50.41
N ALA A 602 21.99 -19.59 -51.14
CA ALA A 602 20.79 -19.73 -51.96
C ALA A 602 19.52 -19.79 -51.10
N VAL A 603 18.44 -19.20 -51.61
CA VAL A 603 17.14 -19.13 -50.92
C VAL A 603 16.15 -20.08 -51.61
N ALA A 604 15.59 -21.01 -50.84
CA ALA A 604 14.57 -21.94 -51.30
C ALA A 604 13.23 -21.70 -50.59
N LYS A 605 12.13 -21.66 -51.36
CA LYS A 605 10.78 -21.62 -50.82
C LYS A 605 10.16 -23.01 -50.81
N VAL A 606 9.72 -23.48 -49.65
CA VAL A 606 8.94 -24.70 -49.47
C VAL A 606 7.45 -24.34 -49.51
N LEU A 607 6.67 -25.02 -50.33
CA LEU A 607 5.24 -24.71 -50.51
C LEU A 607 4.35 -25.29 -49.40
N HIS A 608 4.68 -26.46 -48.87
CA HIS A 608 3.90 -27.09 -47.80
C HIS A 608 4.82 -27.62 -46.71
N ASN A 609 4.65 -27.07 -45.51
CA ASN A 609 5.15 -27.65 -44.27
C ASN A 609 4.18 -28.73 -43.74
N SER A 610 4.50 -29.34 -42.59
CA SER A 610 3.65 -30.33 -41.92
C SER A 610 2.24 -29.82 -41.55
N VAL A 611 2.04 -28.51 -41.55
CA VAL A 611 0.79 -27.80 -41.22
C VAL A 611 0.12 -27.20 -42.48
N GLY A 612 0.72 -27.36 -43.68
CA GLY A 612 0.22 -26.83 -44.95
C GLY A 612 0.55 -25.36 -45.25
N SER A 613 1.42 -24.73 -44.46
CA SER A 613 1.91 -23.35 -44.65
C SER A 613 3.21 -23.29 -45.45
N TRP A 614 3.49 -22.18 -46.15
CA TRP A 614 4.76 -22.01 -46.86
C TRP A 614 5.90 -21.57 -45.92
N GLU A 615 7.12 -21.99 -46.27
CA GLU A 615 8.36 -21.66 -45.55
C GLU A 615 9.42 -21.15 -46.53
N ILE A 616 10.36 -20.34 -46.05
CA ILE A 616 11.56 -19.96 -46.80
C ILE A 616 12.79 -20.37 -46.00
N HIS A 617 13.73 -21.01 -46.67
CA HIS A 617 14.99 -21.50 -46.10
C HIS A 617 16.19 -20.92 -46.85
N GLN A 618 17.25 -20.57 -46.13
CA GLN A 618 18.55 -20.16 -46.66
C GLN A 618 19.57 -21.26 -46.39
N LEU A 619 20.40 -21.58 -47.38
CA LEU A 619 21.50 -22.51 -47.19
C LEU A 619 22.71 -21.79 -46.55
N THR A 620 23.03 -22.14 -45.31
CA THR A 620 24.21 -21.65 -44.57
C THR A 620 25.05 -22.86 -44.14
N ASN A 621 26.31 -22.96 -44.60
CA ASN A 621 27.25 -24.03 -44.20
C ASN A 621 26.69 -25.47 -44.35
N ASP A 622 26.10 -25.78 -45.51
CA ASP A 622 25.47 -27.07 -45.83
C ASP A 622 24.23 -27.43 -44.97
N THR A 623 23.72 -26.49 -44.18
CA THR A 623 22.47 -26.63 -43.41
C THR A 623 21.43 -25.60 -43.88
N TRP A 624 20.17 -26.02 -43.98
CA TRP A 624 19.06 -25.12 -44.31
C TRP A 624 18.53 -24.45 -43.04
N GLU A 625 18.63 -23.12 -42.98
CA GLU A 625 18.12 -22.28 -41.90
C GLU A 625 16.81 -21.61 -42.33
N ARG A 626 15.79 -21.63 -41.47
CA ARG A 626 14.48 -21.04 -41.76
C ARG A 626 14.56 -19.51 -41.68
N VAL A 627 14.24 -18.82 -42.78
CA VAL A 627 14.30 -17.36 -42.91
C VAL A 627 12.94 -16.71 -43.20
N GLY A 628 11.88 -17.49 -43.40
CA GLY A 628 10.53 -16.96 -43.51
C GLY A 628 9.46 -18.02 -43.26
N LEU A 629 8.30 -17.59 -42.74
CA LEU A 629 7.19 -18.47 -42.37
C LEU A 629 5.85 -17.78 -42.62
N GLU A 630 4.92 -18.46 -43.28
CA GLU A 630 3.54 -18.01 -43.41
C GLU A 630 2.81 -18.05 -42.07
N ASN A 631 2.08 -16.97 -41.71
CA ASN A 631 1.31 -16.87 -40.47
C ASN A 631 2.14 -17.21 -39.21
N GLY A 632 3.44 -16.93 -39.25
CA GLY A 632 4.38 -17.28 -38.20
C GLY A 632 4.36 -16.34 -36.99
N THR A 633 3.78 -15.14 -37.13
CA THR A 633 3.72 -14.15 -36.04
C THR A 633 2.34 -13.50 -35.92
N ILE A 634 2.15 -12.69 -34.88
CA ILE A 634 0.90 -12.00 -34.53
C ILE A 634 1.10 -10.50 -34.74
N GLN A 635 0.09 -9.84 -35.32
CA GLN A 635 0.03 -8.39 -35.46
C GLN A 635 -1.27 -7.84 -34.87
N PHE A 636 -1.15 -6.90 -33.94
CA PHE A 636 -2.30 -6.19 -33.37
C PHE A 636 -2.74 -5.04 -34.26
N ASP A 637 -4.06 -4.82 -34.33
CA ASP A 637 -4.67 -3.79 -35.15
C ASP A 637 -4.64 -2.41 -34.47
N SER A 638 -4.30 -1.38 -35.25
CA SER A 638 -4.36 0.03 -34.88
C SER A 638 -5.70 0.51 -34.32
N ARG A 639 -6.82 -0.14 -34.66
CA ARG A 639 -8.16 0.18 -34.14
C ARG A 639 -8.25 0.10 -32.60
N LEU A 640 -7.35 -0.63 -31.94
CA LEU A 640 -7.28 -0.72 -30.48
C LEU A 640 -6.84 0.59 -29.79
N TRP A 641 -6.04 1.41 -30.47
CA TRP A 641 -5.46 2.62 -29.87
C TRP A 641 -5.76 3.91 -30.64
N ASP A 642 -6.16 3.82 -31.91
CA ASP A 642 -6.66 4.96 -32.69
C ASP A 642 -8.18 4.86 -32.88
N TYR A 643 -8.91 5.52 -31.98
CA TYR A 643 -10.38 5.51 -31.99
C TYR A 643 -10.98 6.29 -33.17
N SER A 644 -10.20 7.13 -33.84
CA SER A 644 -10.65 7.82 -35.06
C SER A 644 -10.78 6.86 -36.23
N LEU A 645 -9.94 5.81 -36.28
CA LEU A 645 -10.01 4.74 -37.27
C LEU A 645 -11.13 3.74 -36.95
N GLY A 646 -11.39 3.51 -35.66
CA GLY A 646 -12.45 2.63 -35.17
C GLY A 646 -13.86 3.24 -35.16
N ARG A 647 -13.99 4.56 -35.40
CA ARG A 647 -15.26 5.32 -35.33
C ARG A 647 -15.98 5.24 -33.97
N TYR A 648 -15.22 5.07 -32.90
CA TYR A 648 -15.75 5.08 -31.53
C TYR A 648 -15.95 6.56 -31.11
N GLY A 649 -17.20 7.02 -30.93
CA GLY A 649 -17.48 8.38 -30.46
C GLY A 649 -18.87 8.95 -30.77
N PHE A 650 -19.33 9.87 -29.92
CA PHE A 650 -20.67 10.47 -29.89
C PHE A 650 -21.09 11.24 -31.15
N ASP A 651 -20.15 11.72 -31.97
CA ASP A 651 -20.38 12.75 -32.99
C ASP A 651 -20.32 12.26 -34.45
N VAL A 652 -20.18 10.95 -34.69
CA VAL A 652 -19.90 10.42 -36.05
C VAL A 652 -21.00 9.51 -36.63
N GLU A 653 -21.91 8.96 -35.83
CA GLU A 653 -23.00 8.10 -36.34
C GLU A 653 -24.39 8.75 -36.26
N VAL A 654 -25.13 8.62 -37.37
CA VAL A 654 -26.52 9.08 -37.52
C VAL A 654 -27.41 8.14 -36.71
N PHE A 655 -27.94 8.64 -35.57
CA PHE A 655 -29.09 8.25 -34.69
C PHE A 655 -29.96 6.97 -34.92
N ALA A 656 -29.66 6.08 -35.86
CA ALA A 656 -30.49 4.96 -36.30
C ALA A 656 -29.73 3.61 -36.41
N ALA A 657 -28.44 3.56 -36.10
CA ALA A 657 -27.72 2.31 -35.81
C ALA A 657 -27.65 2.15 -34.28
N GLN A 658 -28.14 1.04 -33.74
CA GLN A 658 -28.16 0.76 -32.29
C GLN A 658 -26.77 0.36 -31.75
N ASN A 659 -25.68 0.91 -32.28
CA ASN A 659 -24.34 0.73 -31.70
C ASN A 659 -24.16 1.78 -30.58
N PHE A 660 -24.81 1.57 -29.45
CA PHE A 660 -24.55 2.37 -28.25
C PHE A 660 -23.17 1.98 -27.67
N ASP A 661 -22.14 2.72 -28.05
CA ASP A 661 -20.96 3.04 -27.23
C ASP A 661 -20.16 1.87 -26.60
N GLU A 662 -19.63 0.97 -27.44
CA GLU A 662 -18.65 -0.04 -26.98
C GLU A 662 -17.23 0.38 -27.35
N GLU A 663 -16.55 1.11 -26.46
CA GLU A 663 -15.08 1.17 -26.47
C GLU A 663 -14.55 -0.26 -26.16
N PRO A 664 -13.55 -0.79 -26.90
CA PRO A 664 -13.05 -2.18 -26.75
C PRO A 664 -12.16 -2.34 -25.52
N VAL A 665 -12.69 -1.98 -24.36
CA VAL A 665 -11.97 -1.90 -23.08
C VAL A 665 -11.64 -3.29 -22.54
N THR A 666 -12.61 -4.21 -22.60
CA THR A 666 -12.44 -5.57 -22.08
C THR A 666 -11.44 -6.34 -22.94
N GLU A 667 -11.53 -6.17 -24.26
CA GLU A 667 -10.62 -6.75 -25.24
C GLU A 667 -9.22 -6.18 -25.07
N LEU A 668 -9.08 -4.85 -24.97
CA LEU A 668 -7.80 -4.20 -24.75
C LEU A 668 -7.11 -4.72 -23.48
N ARG A 669 -7.87 -4.89 -22.40
CA ARG A 669 -7.34 -5.46 -21.15
C ARG A 669 -6.86 -6.89 -21.33
N GLN A 670 -7.63 -7.75 -22.01
CA GLN A 670 -7.24 -9.13 -22.28
C GLN A 670 -6.00 -9.21 -23.18
N ILE A 671 -5.91 -8.35 -24.19
CA ILE A 671 -4.75 -8.25 -25.09
C ILE A 671 -3.49 -7.81 -24.33
N ILE A 672 -3.57 -6.75 -23.50
CA ILE A 672 -2.43 -6.31 -22.67
C ILE A 672 -1.98 -7.43 -21.72
N ARG A 673 -2.93 -8.20 -21.18
CA ARG A 673 -2.62 -9.37 -20.34
C ARG A 673 -1.93 -10.46 -21.15
N SER A 674 -2.46 -10.85 -22.31
CA SER A 674 -1.83 -11.87 -23.15
C SER A 674 -0.41 -11.48 -23.55
N ILE A 675 -0.17 -10.21 -23.91
CA ILE A 675 1.17 -9.72 -24.25
C ILE A 675 2.17 -9.97 -23.12
N ASN A 676 1.81 -9.66 -21.87
CA ASN A 676 2.73 -9.69 -20.73
C ASN A 676 2.77 -11.03 -19.98
N GLU A 677 1.67 -11.79 -19.99
CA GLU A 677 1.48 -13.05 -19.25
C GLU A 677 1.67 -14.29 -20.14
N GLU A 678 1.52 -14.20 -21.46
CA GLU A 678 1.54 -15.36 -22.38
C GLU A 678 2.56 -15.23 -23.52
N LEU A 679 2.59 -14.09 -24.22
CA LEU A 679 3.43 -13.93 -25.42
C LEU A 679 4.90 -13.65 -25.05
N LEU A 680 5.15 -12.59 -24.28
CA LEU A 680 6.49 -12.10 -23.98
C LEU A 680 7.03 -12.68 -22.66
N ILE A 681 6.94 -14.00 -22.50
CA ILE A 681 7.43 -14.72 -21.32
C ILE A 681 8.63 -15.64 -21.64
N GLY A 682 9.34 -16.08 -20.59
CA GLY A 682 10.47 -17.00 -20.71
C GLY A 682 11.65 -16.37 -21.44
N ASN A 683 12.01 -16.90 -22.60
CA ASN A 683 13.11 -16.38 -23.44
C ASN A 683 12.86 -14.97 -23.98
N LEU A 684 11.61 -14.51 -24.03
CA LEU A 684 11.23 -13.16 -24.50
C LEU A 684 10.99 -12.17 -23.35
N ALA A 685 11.29 -12.55 -22.10
CA ALA A 685 11.05 -11.70 -20.94
C ALA A 685 11.87 -10.39 -20.95
N THR A 686 13.04 -10.39 -21.60
CA THR A 686 13.83 -9.16 -21.84
C THR A 686 13.07 -8.17 -22.72
N GLU A 687 12.41 -8.65 -23.77
CA GLU A 687 11.64 -7.80 -24.68
C GLU A 687 10.37 -7.25 -24.02
N ARG A 688 9.73 -8.04 -23.14
CA ARG A 688 8.66 -7.56 -22.25
C ARG A 688 9.13 -6.39 -21.40
N ASN A 689 10.30 -6.51 -20.78
CA ASN A 689 10.88 -5.46 -19.96
C ASN A 689 11.11 -4.18 -20.78
N GLN A 690 11.62 -4.29 -22.01
CA GLN A 690 11.79 -3.15 -22.90
C GLN A 690 10.45 -2.49 -23.29
N ALA A 691 9.41 -3.29 -23.57
CA ALA A 691 8.08 -2.77 -23.88
C ALA A 691 7.52 -1.94 -22.71
N ILE A 692 7.61 -2.44 -21.49
CA ILE A 692 7.19 -1.70 -20.28
C ILE A 692 8.04 -0.45 -20.05
N MET A 693 9.36 -0.55 -20.26
CA MET A 693 10.27 0.60 -20.11
C MET A 693 9.93 1.73 -21.09
N SER A 694 9.45 1.41 -22.30
CA SER A 694 9.00 2.42 -23.26
C SER A 694 7.85 3.27 -22.70
N VAL A 695 6.96 2.66 -21.92
CA VAL A 695 5.82 3.34 -21.27
C VAL A 695 6.30 4.27 -20.16
N PHE A 696 7.25 3.83 -19.33
CA PHE A 696 7.83 4.71 -18.30
C PHE A 696 8.60 5.88 -18.89
N ASN A 697 9.33 5.66 -19.98
CA ASN A 697 9.99 6.74 -20.71
C ASN A 697 8.99 7.73 -21.32
N TYR A 698 7.84 7.25 -21.80
CA TYR A 698 6.75 8.10 -22.25
C TYR A 698 6.20 8.96 -21.11
N VAL A 699 5.91 8.38 -19.94
CA VAL A 699 5.43 9.11 -18.75
C VAL A 699 6.40 10.22 -18.36
N LEU A 700 7.70 9.92 -18.30
CA LEU A 700 8.73 10.91 -17.94
C LEU A 700 8.92 12.00 -19.02
N ALA A 701 8.57 11.73 -20.27
CA ALA A 701 8.60 12.71 -21.35
C ALA A 701 7.36 13.61 -21.35
N GLU A 702 6.20 13.05 -20.99
CA GLU A 702 4.92 13.76 -20.92
C GLU A 702 4.83 14.65 -19.67
N GLN A 703 5.26 14.13 -18.51
CA GLN A 703 5.11 14.79 -17.21
C GLN A 703 6.48 15.30 -16.72
N PRO A 704 6.71 16.64 -16.65
CA PRO A 704 8.02 17.19 -16.30
C PRO A 704 8.42 16.97 -14.84
N GLN A 705 7.47 16.69 -13.95
CA GLN A 705 7.69 16.33 -12.55
C GLN A 705 6.75 15.17 -12.18
N VAL A 706 7.33 14.01 -11.88
CA VAL A 706 6.60 12.82 -11.40
C VAL A 706 7.15 12.46 -10.03
N ASP A 707 6.27 12.33 -9.04
CA ASP A 707 6.59 12.02 -7.65
C ASP A 707 6.78 10.50 -7.43
N TRP A 708 5.99 9.68 -8.12
CA TRP A 708 5.96 8.22 -7.97
C TRP A 708 6.98 7.47 -8.83
N LEU A 709 7.57 8.11 -9.85
CA LEU A 709 8.56 7.50 -10.75
C LEU A 709 9.85 8.32 -10.75
N THR A 710 10.93 7.72 -10.27
CA THR A 710 12.24 8.39 -10.21
C THR A 710 13.31 7.54 -10.87
N LYS A 711 14.10 8.17 -11.75
CA LYS A 711 15.31 7.55 -12.28
C LYS A 711 16.39 7.50 -11.20
N THR A 712 16.75 6.30 -10.75
CA THR A 712 17.81 6.11 -9.76
C THR A 712 19.17 5.92 -10.44
N SER A 713 20.25 6.24 -9.72
CA SER A 713 21.62 6.04 -10.19
C SER A 713 22.27 4.79 -9.57
N MET A 714 21.45 3.82 -9.17
CA MET A 714 21.93 2.52 -8.72
C MET A 714 22.38 1.70 -9.91
N ILE A 715 23.48 0.96 -9.76
CA ILE A 715 23.98 0.03 -10.78
C ILE A 715 24.11 -1.36 -10.19
N ASP A 716 23.81 -2.34 -11.01
CA ASP A 716 24.20 -3.73 -10.80
C ASP A 716 25.39 -4.03 -11.71
N VAL A 717 26.38 -4.71 -11.17
CA VAL A 717 27.61 -5.02 -11.88
C VAL A 717 27.72 -6.52 -12.00
N THR A 718 27.54 -7.04 -13.22
CA THR A 718 27.80 -8.44 -13.52
C THR A 718 29.22 -8.56 -14.08
N GLN A 719 30.13 -9.14 -13.31
CA GLN A 719 31.48 -9.45 -13.76
C GLN A 719 31.50 -10.89 -14.30
N LYS A 720 31.75 -11.04 -15.61
CA LYS A 720 32.15 -12.34 -16.18
C LYS A 720 33.57 -12.65 -15.73
N VAL A 721 33.73 -13.65 -14.87
CA VAL A 721 35.04 -14.00 -14.30
C VAL A 721 35.81 -14.93 -15.25
N ARG A 722 35.17 -16.03 -15.67
CA ARG A 722 35.73 -17.06 -16.55
C ARG A 722 34.62 -18.00 -17.04
N ASP A 723 34.90 -18.77 -18.08
CA ASP A 723 34.00 -19.86 -18.51
C ASP A 723 34.13 -21.07 -17.55
N LEU A 724 33.07 -21.88 -17.43
CA LEU A 724 33.00 -23.11 -16.63
C LEU A 724 33.86 -24.21 -17.28
N ALA A 725 35.18 -24.06 -17.17
CA ALA A 725 36.16 -24.99 -17.70
C ALA A 725 37.12 -25.46 -16.60
N GLN A 726 37.70 -26.66 -16.77
CA GLN A 726 38.70 -27.17 -15.84
C GLN A 726 40.06 -26.48 -16.11
N TYR A 727 40.45 -25.55 -15.24
CA TYR A 727 41.75 -24.88 -15.33
C TYR A 727 42.82 -25.66 -14.57
N ALA A 728 44.01 -25.82 -15.17
CA ALA A 728 45.13 -26.53 -14.57
C ALA A 728 45.75 -25.82 -13.36
N VAL A 729 45.46 -24.53 -13.17
CA VAL A 729 45.98 -23.70 -12.08
C VAL A 729 44.85 -22.93 -11.44
N TYR A 730 44.80 -22.95 -10.10
CA TYR A 730 43.87 -22.13 -9.33
C TYR A 730 44.33 -20.66 -9.35
N GLN A 731 43.54 -19.78 -9.97
CA GLN A 731 43.64 -18.33 -9.82
C GLN A 731 42.51 -17.83 -8.92
N LYS A 732 42.87 -16.94 -7.97
CA LYS A 732 41.92 -16.22 -7.11
C LYS A 732 41.23 -15.12 -7.92
N ASP A 733 39.92 -14.99 -7.77
CA ASP A 733 39.12 -14.00 -8.48
C ASP A 733 39.40 -12.57 -7.97
N ASN A 734 39.42 -11.59 -8.89
CA ASN A 734 39.82 -10.20 -8.62
C ASN A 734 38.62 -9.25 -8.54
N GLN A 735 37.63 -9.60 -7.72
CA GLN A 735 36.39 -8.82 -7.53
C GLN A 735 36.64 -7.45 -6.88
N ASP A 736 37.59 -7.39 -5.92
CA ASP A 736 37.86 -6.19 -5.13
C ASP A 736 38.37 -5.04 -6.00
N TYR A 737 39.17 -5.35 -7.04
CA TYR A 737 39.69 -4.35 -7.97
C TYR A 737 38.58 -3.62 -8.74
N LEU A 738 37.56 -4.33 -9.21
CA LEU A 738 36.49 -3.71 -9.98
C LEU A 738 35.57 -2.87 -9.08
N ILE A 739 35.28 -3.36 -7.87
CA ILE A 739 34.50 -2.63 -6.87
C ILE A 739 35.23 -1.35 -6.47
N ASP A 740 36.53 -1.43 -6.17
CA ASP A 740 37.35 -0.27 -5.80
C ASP A 740 37.46 0.73 -6.95
N TYR A 741 37.64 0.26 -8.18
CA TYR A 741 37.63 1.12 -9.37
C TYR A 741 36.32 1.89 -9.52
N ILE A 742 35.16 1.23 -9.33
CA ILE A 742 33.85 1.90 -9.44
C ILE A 742 33.67 2.92 -8.32
N LYS A 743 34.08 2.58 -7.09
CA LYS A 743 34.04 3.50 -5.94
C LYS A 743 34.97 4.70 -6.13
N GLU A 744 36.13 4.52 -6.77
CA GLU A 744 37.08 5.58 -7.08
C GLU A 744 36.60 6.48 -8.25
N ALA A 745 36.11 5.87 -9.34
CA ALA A 745 35.76 6.60 -10.55
C ALA A 745 34.39 7.32 -10.45
N LYS A 746 33.45 6.80 -9.64
CA LYS A 746 32.10 7.38 -9.48
C LYS A 746 31.61 7.49 -8.02
N PRO A 747 32.38 8.09 -7.09
CA PRO A 747 32.08 8.11 -5.66
C PRO A 747 30.78 8.83 -5.28
N TYR A 748 30.36 9.84 -6.05
CA TYR A 748 29.25 10.73 -5.68
C TYR A 748 27.97 10.55 -6.52
N HIS A 749 28.03 9.76 -7.60
CA HIS A 749 26.92 9.68 -8.55
C HIS A 749 26.29 8.31 -8.66
N THR A 750 26.97 7.24 -8.21
CA THR A 750 26.52 5.88 -8.48
C THR A 750 26.72 5.01 -7.25
N LYS A 751 25.66 4.32 -6.84
CA LYS A 751 25.71 3.32 -5.76
C LYS A 751 25.66 1.94 -6.38
N ILE A 752 26.60 1.06 -6.01
CA ILE A 752 26.55 -0.35 -6.39
C ILE A 752 25.47 -0.99 -5.52
N LYS A 753 24.43 -1.53 -6.14
CA LYS A 753 23.36 -2.26 -5.45
C LYS A 753 23.76 -3.72 -5.32
N ASP A 754 24.03 -4.38 -6.45
CA ASP A 754 24.48 -5.77 -6.48
C ASP A 754 25.75 -5.94 -7.33
N PHE A 755 26.58 -6.90 -6.94
CA PHE A 755 27.79 -7.28 -7.66
C PHE A 755 27.79 -8.79 -7.87
N LEU A 756 27.36 -9.21 -9.07
CA LEU A 756 27.20 -10.61 -9.42
C LEU A 756 28.43 -11.13 -10.18
N LEU A 757 28.84 -12.35 -9.85
CA LEU A 757 29.88 -13.07 -10.60
C LEU A 757 29.20 -14.08 -11.53
N SER A 758 29.44 -13.98 -12.84
CA SER A 758 28.97 -14.98 -13.81
C SER A 758 30.10 -15.93 -14.20
N TYR A 759 29.76 -17.22 -14.22
CA TYR A 759 30.57 -18.31 -14.78
C TYR A 759 29.76 -18.97 -15.89
N ASP A 760 30.16 -18.76 -17.14
CA ASP A 760 29.37 -19.25 -18.27
C ASP A 760 29.89 -20.62 -18.71
N GLY A 761 29.02 -21.63 -18.79
CA GLY A 761 29.34 -22.86 -19.48
C GLY A 761 28.16 -23.82 -19.50
N VAL A 762 28.09 -24.59 -20.58
CA VAL A 762 27.07 -25.63 -20.75
C VAL A 762 27.75 -26.95 -20.40
N ASP A 763 27.32 -27.59 -19.31
CA ASP A 763 27.75 -28.93 -18.94
C ASP A 763 26.74 -29.93 -19.51
N ILE A 764 27.13 -30.60 -20.60
CA ILE A 764 26.29 -31.58 -21.28
C ILE A 764 26.51 -32.92 -20.57
N MET A 765 25.53 -33.34 -19.78
CA MET A 765 25.52 -34.67 -19.19
C MET A 765 24.99 -35.67 -20.21
N GLU A 766 25.88 -36.50 -20.78
CA GLU A 766 25.51 -37.65 -21.59
C GLU A 766 24.98 -38.77 -20.68
N GLY A 767 23.70 -38.72 -20.35
CA GLY A 767 23.01 -39.74 -19.58
C GLY A 767 21.54 -39.81 -19.94
N GLN A 768 20.91 -40.93 -19.60
CA GLN A 768 19.52 -41.20 -19.89
C GLN A 768 18.69 -41.08 -18.61
N VAL A 769 17.53 -40.43 -18.72
CA VAL A 769 16.54 -40.34 -17.65
C VAL A 769 15.37 -41.22 -18.07
N THR A 770 15.11 -42.27 -17.30
CA THR A 770 13.98 -43.20 -17.51
C THR A 770 13.24 -43.38 -16.20
N ASP A 771 11.91 -43.51 -16.28
CA ASP A 771 11.03 -43.89 -15.19
C ASP A 771 10.89 -45.42 -15.03
N PHE A 772 11.62 -46.19 -15.84
CA PHE A 772 11.60 -47.66 -15.92
C PHE A 772 10.26 -48.26 -16.34
N ASP A 773 9.35 -47.47 -16.93
CA ASP A 773 8.09 -48.00 -17.46
C ASP A 773 8.27 -48.66 -18.84
N CYS A 774 7.35 -49.57 -19.20
CA CYS A 774 7.28 -50.20 -20.52
C CYS A 774 6.23 -49.46 -21.38
N PRO A 775 6.62 -48.52 -22.26
CA PRO A 775 5.67 -47.69 -22.98
C PRO A 775 4.95 -48.46 -24.09
N SER A 776 3.75 -47.99 -24.45
CA SER A 776 2.99 -48.53 -25.57
C SER A 776 3.46 -47.92 -26.90
N THR A 777 3.46 -48.73 -27.96
CA THR A 777 3.65 -48.26 -29.34
C THR A 777 2.40 -48.55 -30.16
N TYR A 778 2.12 -47.68 -31.13
CA TYR A 778 1.08 -47.95 -32.10
C TYR A 778 1.54 -49.06 -33.05
N ASN A 779 0.72 -50.11 -33.21
CA ASN A 779 0.98 -51.20 -34.13
C ASN A 779 0.00 -51.12 -35.32
N GLU A 780 0.54 -50.90 -36.52
CA GLU A 780 -0.23 -50.76 -37.76
C GLU A 780 -0.99 -52.03 -38.15
N ASP A 781 -0.52 -53.22 -37.74
CA ASP A 781 -1.17 -54.49 -38.07
C ASP A 781 -2.45 -54.73 -37.27
N PHE A 782 -2.60 -54.08 -36.12
CA PHE A 782 -3.72 -54.26 -35.19
C PHE A 782 -4.53 -52.99 -34.91
N ASP A 783 -4.17 -51.86 -35.52
CA ASP A 783 -4.86 -50.55 -35.38
C ASP A 783 -5.03 -50.09 -33.91
N GLN A 784 -4.10 -50.47 -33.03
CA GLN A 784 -4.18 -50.17 -31.60
C GLN A 784 -2.80 -49.92 -30.99
N TYR A 785 -2.79 -49.20 -29.87
CA TYR A 785 -1.59 -49.08 -29.02
C TYR A 785 -1.39 -50.36 -28.22
N ILE A 786 -0.21 -50.94 -28.36
CA ILE A 786 0.17 -52.19 -27.71
C ILE A 786 1.40 -51.94 -26.86
N SER A 787 1.33 -52.31 -25.58
CA SER A 787 2.50 -52.41 -24.71
C SER A 787 3.08 -53.82 -24.83
N PRO A 788 4.38 -53.99 -25.14
CA PRO A 788 5.00 -55.30 -25.13
C PRO A 788 4.90 -55.96 -23.75
N ILE A 789 4.38 -57.17 -23.71
CA ILE A 789 4.33 -58.02 -22.52
C ILE A 789 5.34 -59.14 -22.73
N LEU A 790 6.29 -59.28 -21.80
CA LEU A 790 7.29 -60.33 -21.84
C LEU A 790 6.67 -61.71 -21.58
N ASP A 791 6.77 -62.61 -22.56
CA ASP A 791 6.41 -64.03 -22.41
C ASP A 791 7.64 -64.86 -22.04
N ASP A 792 7.70 -65.38 -20.81
CA ASP A 792 8.79 -66.25 -20.35
C ASP A 792 8.62 -67.74 -20.74
N GLY A 793 7.70 -68.03 -21.67
CA GLY A 793 7.43 -69.38 -22.17
C GLY A 793 6.37 -70.14 -21.38
N ASN A 794 5.66 -69.47 -20.47
CA ASN A 794 4.51 -70.02 -19.73
C ASN A 794 3.16 -69.40 -20.12
N ALA A 795 3.07 -68.50 -21.11
CA ALA A 795 1.80 -67.87 -21.45
C ALA A 795 0.78 -68.85 -22.03
N THR A 796 -0.46 -68.76 -21.53
CA THR A 796 -1.61 -69.60 -21.93
C THR A 796 -2.35 -69.03 -23.16
N LEU A 797 -1.88 -67.92 -23.73
CA LEU A 797 -2.57 -67.16 -24.78
C LEU A 797 -1.60 -66.81 -25.92
N VAL A 798 -1.45 -67.74 -26.86
CA VAL A 798 -0.60 -67.61 -28.07
C VAL A 798 -1.21 -66.63 -29.11
N THR A 799 -2.25 -65.86 -28.75
CA THR A 799 -3.03 -65.05 -29.69
C THR A 799 -3.19 -63.58 -29.28
N ASP A 800 -2.54 -63.13 -28.20
CA ASP A 800 -2.54 -61.71 -27.83
C ASP A 800 -1.43 -60.98 -28.60
N PRO A 801 -1.74 -59.93 -29.37
CA PRO A 801 -0.74 -59.18 -30.13
C PRO A 801 0.27 -58.41 -29.25
N SER A 802 0.05 -58.34 -27.94
CA SER A 802 0.96 -57.77 -26.94
C SER A 802 2.09 -58.71 -26.53
N ASN A 803 1.95 -60.01 -26.82
CA ASN A 803 2.85 -61.04 -26.29
C ASN A 803 4.17 -61.06 -27.07
N THR A 804 5.28 -60.77 -26.39
CA THR A 804 6.60 -60.60 -27.00
C THR A 804 7.59 -61.57 -26.37
N LEU A 805 8.24 -62.39 -27.21
CA LEU A 805 9.22 -63.38 -26.75
C LEU A 805 10.48 -62.70 -26.19
N PRO A 806 11.25 -63.36 -25.31
CA PRO A 806 12.44 -62.78 -24.67
C PRO A 806 13.62 -62.53 -25.62
N ASP A 807 13.58 -63.11 -26.82
CA ASP A 807 14.58 -62.97 -27.89
C ASP A 807 14.16 -61.97 -28.99
N SER A 808 13.07 -61.24 -28.78
CA SER A 808 12.59 -60.20 -29.69
C SER A 808 13.52 -58.97 -29.71
N GLU A 809 13.75 -58.41 -30.90
CA GLU A 809 14.53 -57.17 -31.10
C GLU A 809 13.95 -55.97 -30.32
N VAL A 810 12.66 -56.00 -29.97
CA VAL A 810 12.00 -54.95 -29.18
C VAL A 810 12.73 -54.69 -27.86
N TRP A 811 13.26 -55.73 -27.22
CA TRP A 811 13.99 -55.61 -25.95
C TRP A 811 15.41 -55.04 -26.10
N GLU A 812 15.93 -54.93 -27.32
CA GLU A 812 17.22 -54.31 -27.63
C GLU A 812 17.06 -52.84 -28.10
N THR A 813 15.82 -52.35 -28.22
CA THR A 813 15.52 -51.00 -28.69
C THR A 813 15.10 -50.06 -27.56
N GLU A 814 15.52 -48.81 -27.63
CA GLU A 814 15.01 -47.76 -26.75
C GLU A 814 13.56 -47.43 -27.10
N PRO A 815 12.67 -47.27 -26.11
CA PRO A 815 12.90 -47.22 -24.64
C PRO A 815 12.77 -48.57 -23.89
N TRP A 816 12.35 -49.66 -24.54
CA TRP A 816 12.03 -50.94 -23.87
C TRP A 816 13.23 -51.68 -23.27
N GLN A 817 14.43 -51.42 -23.79
CA GLN A 817 15.68 -51.95 -23.23
C GLN A 817 15.83 -51.63 -21.74
N GLN A 818 15.49 -50.40 -21.33
CA GLN A 818 15.64 -49.96 -19.94
C GLN A 818 14.75 -50.76 -18.97
N TRP A 819 13.52 -51.08 -19.39
CA TRP A 819 12.63 -51.95 -18.62
C TRP A 819 13.15 -53.39 -18.59
N TYR A 820 13.58 -53.94 -19.73
CA TYR A 820 14.01 -55.34 -19.85
C TYR A 820 15.30 -55.65 -19.08
N GLU A 821 16.22 -54.69 -18.97
CA GLU A 821 17.45 -54.88 -18.18
C GLU A 821 17.18 -54.80 -16.66
N ASN A 822 16.10 -54.15 -16.23
CA ASN A 822 15.86 -53.79 -14.83
C ASN A 822 14.59 -54.39 -14.19
N TYR A 823 13.76 -55.16 -14.91
CA TYR A 823 12.53 -55.75 -14.35
C TYR A 823 12.77 -56.87 -13.32
N ARG A 824 14.02 -57.35 -13.16
CA ARG A 824 14.37 -58.46 -12.25
C ARG A 824 14.89 -57.92 -10.91
N LEU A 825 14.54 -58.61 -9.83
CA LEU A 825 14.89 -58.23 -8.46
C LEU A 825 16.29 -58.74 -8.07
N ALA A 826 16.89 -58.06 -7.09
CA ALA A 826 18.10 -58.45 -6.37
C ALA A 826 17.88 -58.29 -4.86
N VAL A 827 18.60 -59.03 -4.02
CA VAL A 827 18.40 -58.93 -2.57
C VAL A 827 19.15 -57.72 -2.02
N SER A 828 18.40 -56.71 -1.56
CA SER A 828 18.97 -55.49 -0.97
C SER A 828 19.15 -55.60 0.55
N GLU A 829 18.24 -56.29 1.24
CA GLU A 829 18.20 -56.37 2.71
C GLU A 829 17.59 -57.70 3.17
N VAL A 830 18.04 -58.18 4.35
CA VAL A 830 17.47 -59.33 5.05
C VAL A 830 17.10 -58.93 6.48
N ALA A 831 15.80 -58.87 6.76
CA ALA A 831 15.28 -58.61 8.10
C ALA A 831 15.17 -59.92 8.90
N ILE A 832 15.75 -59.96 10.09
CA ILE A 832 15.66 -61.11 11.01
C ILE A 832 14.46 -60.88 11.95
N ASN A 833 13.46 -61.76 11.88
CA ASN A 833 12.29 -61.67 12.75
C ASN A 833 12.48 -62.43 14.06
N ASN A 834 13.23 -63.54 14.02
CA ASN A 834 13.61 -64.29 15.19
C ASN A 834 15.05 -64.79 15.05
N GLY A 835 15.96 -64.28 15.90
CA GLY A 835 17.37 -64.69 15.89
C GLY A 835 17.64 -66.10 16.45
N GLY A 836 16.60 -66.80 16.92
CA GLY A 836 16.70 -68.10 17.58
C GLY A 836 17.50 -68.09 18.87
N THR A 837 17.87 -69.25 19.41
CA THR A 837 18.69 -69.36 20.64
C THR A 837 19.69 -70.52 20.59
N GLY A 838 20.83 -70.35 21.27
CA GLY A 838 21.81 -71.42 21.50
C GLY A 838 22.90 -71.57 20.42
N TYR A 839 23.03 -70.63 19.49
CA TYR A 839 24.06 -70.67 18.44
C TYR A 839 25.45 -70.35 19.01
N THR A 840 26.39 -71.29 18.89
CA THR A 840 27.83 -71.07 19.07
C THR A 840 28.62 -71.22 17.78
N ILE A 841 28.03 -71.90 16.78
CA ILE A 841 28.52 -72.00 15.40
C ILE A 841 27.49 -71.34 14.48
N ALA A 842 27.95 -70.39 13.64
CA ALA A 842 27.05 -69.65 12.75
C ALA A 842 26.40 -70.60 11.72
N PRO A 843 25.06 -70.58 11.58
CA PRO A 843 24.38 -71.38 10.57
C PRO A 843 24.68 -70.86 9.16
N ARG A 844 24.60 -71.74 8.17
CA ARG A 844 24.71 -71.34 6.77
C ARG A 844 23.38 -70.76 6.30
N VAL A 845 23.42 -69.56 5.74
CA VAL A 845 22.25 -68.94 5.10
C VAL A 845 22.11 -69.54 3.70
N VAL A 846 20.94 -70.09 3.39
CA VAL A 846 20.61 -70.67 2.08
C VAL A 846 19.46 -69.86 1.49
N VAL A 847 19.67 -69.34 0.28
CA VAL A 847 18.70 -68.49 -0.43
C VAL A 847 18.11 -69.30 -1.58
N THR A 848 16.82 -69.58 -1.52
CA THR A 848 16.10 -70.35 -2.55
C THR A 848 15.10 -69.47 -3.29
N GLY A 849 15.18 -69.42 -4.61
CA GLY A 849 14.26 -68.68 -5.47
C GLY A 849 14.65 -68.83 -6.94
N ASP A 850 13.81 -68.34 -7.85
CA ASP A 850 14.13 -68.31 -9.28
C ASP A 850 15.21 -67.26 -9.51
N ASN A 851 16.40 -67.66 -9.98
CA ASN A 851 17.53 -66.74 -10.12
C ASN A 851 18.45 -67.10 -11.28
N THR A 852 19.26 -66.11 -11.69
CA THR A 852 20.38 -66.33 -12.62
C THR A 852 21.70 -66.41 -11.86
N THR A 853 21.83 -65.67 -10.76
CA THR A 853 22.96 -65.71 -9.83
C THR A 853 22.44 -65.78 -8.39
N GLU A 854 22.90 -66.76 -7.61
CA GLU A 854 22.48 -66.94 -6.21
C GLU A 854 23.10 -65.88 -5.30
N ALA A 855 22.28 -65.33 -4.41
CA ALA A 855 22.71 -64.41 -3.37
C ALA A 855 23.51 -65.19 -2.31
N GLU A 856 24.70 -64.68 -1.97
CA GLU A 856 25.57 -65.27 -0.96
C GLU A 856 25.53 -64.42 0.30
N MET A 857 25.25 -65.05 1.44
CA MET A 857 25.03 -64.37 2.72
C MET A 857 25.70 -65.10 3.87
N THR A 858 26.09 -64.35 4.90
CA THR A 858 26.71 -64.87 6.12
C THR A 858 25.98 -64.37 7.35
N ALA A 859 25.56 -65.30 8.21
CA ALA A 859 24.93 -64.98 9.49
C ALA A 859 25.98 -64.63 10.55
N VAL A 860 25.71 -63.60 11.34
CA VAL A 860 26.55 -63.13 12.44
C VAL A 860 25.86 -63.44 13.77
N ILE A 861 26.58 -64.05 14.72
CA ILE A 861 26.06 -64.39 16.05
C ILE A 861 26.36 -63.24 17.03
N GLY A 862 25.32 -62.74 17.69
CA GLY A 862 25.38 -61.72 18.74
C GLY A 862 25.55 -62.28 20.16
N LEU A 863 25.59 -61.39 21.13
CA LEU A 863 25.68 -61.73 22.56
C LEU A 863 24.47 -62.58 22.99
N GLY A 864 24.73 -63.76 23.55
CA GLY A 864 23.68 -64.69 24.00
C GLY A 864 23.35 -65.84 23.05
N GLY A 865 24.08 -65.98 21.94
CA GLY A 865 23.92 -67.11 21.00
C GLY A 865 22.67 -66.98 20.13
N VAL A 866 22.39 -65.76 19.68
CA VAL A 866 21.30 -65.40 18.77
C VAL A 866 21.89 -64.83 17.48
N ILE A 867 21.26 -65.05 16.33
CA ILE A 867 21.67 -64.41 15.07
C ILE A 867 21.25 -62.94 15.15
N SER A 868 22.22 -62.03 15.09
CA SER A 868 21.98 -60.58 15.21
C SER A 868 21.94 -59.86 13.87
N GLU A 869 22.59 -60.40 12.85
CA GLU A 869 22.70 -59.78 11.53
C GLU A 869 22.96 -60.85 10.45
N VAL A 870 22.48 -60.59 9.23
CA VAL A 870 22.86 -61.35 8.03
C VAL A 870 23.54 -60.39 7.06
N THR A 871 24.84 -60.57 6.85
CA THR A 871 25.62 -59.78 5.90
C THR A 871 25.45 -60.36 4.49
N ILE A 872 25.03 -59.53 3.54
CA ILE A 872 24.93 -59.88 2.12
C ILE A 872 26.31 -59.70 1.49
N ASN A 873 26.95 -60.79 1.07
CA ASN A 873 28.26 -60.76 0.39
C ASN A 873 28.10 -60.61 -1.12
N ASN A 874 27.04 -61.20 -1.68
CA ASN A 874 26.60 -61.01 -3.05
C ASN A 874 25.06 -60.92 -3.05
N PRO A 875 24.46 -59.82 -3.52
CA PRO A 875 23.00 -59.65 -3.54
C PRO A 875 22.27 -60.63 -4.48
N GLY A 876 23.02 -61.34 -5.35
CA GLY A 876 22.45 -62.18 -6.40
C GLY A 876 21.73 -61.34 -7.47
N ALA A 877 21.30 -61.99 -8.54
CA ALA A 877 20.61 -61.31 -9.63
C ALA A 877 19.62 -62.24 -10.33
N GLY A 878 18.54 -61.64 -10.81
CA GLY A 878 17.57 -62.30 -11.68
C GLY A 878 16.35 -62.89 -10.96
N TYR A 879 16.03 -62.40 -9.77
CA TYR A 879 14.88 -62.86 -8.99
C TYR A 879 13.56 -62.34 -9.57
N LEU A 880 12.63 -63.24 -9.91
CA LEU A 880 11.28 -62.86 -10.36
C LEU A 880 10.30 -62.68 -9.20
N THR A 881 10.56 -63.38 -8.09
CA THR A 881 9.80 -63.30 -6.85
C THR A 881 10.74 -63.18 -5.67
N ALA A 882 10.24 -62.71 -4.53
CA ALA A 882 11.06 -62.59 -3.31
C ALA A 882 11.64 -63.97 -2.93
N PRO A 883 12.97 -64.13 -2.83
CA PRO A 883 13.58 -65.41 -2.51
C PRO A 883 13.33 -65.80 -1.05
N ALA A 884 13.15 -67.09 -0.81
CA ALA A 884 13.02 -67.66 0.52
C ALA A 884 14.40 -67.88 1.15
N ILE A 885 14.61 -67.37 2.36
CA ILE A 885 15.85 -67.49 3.10
C ILE A 885 15.66 -68.53 4.22
N THR A 886 16.58 -69.49 4.31
CA THR A 886 16.57 -70.51 5.36
C THR A 886 17.94 -70.65 6.00
N PHE A 887 17.96 -70.87 7.33
CA PHE A 887 19.19 -71.13 8.08
C PHE A 887 19.37 -72.64 8.22
N VAL A 888 20.47 -73.17 7.69
CA VAL A 888 20.78 -74.60 7.71
C VAL A 888 22.11 -74.85 8.44
N GLY A 889 22.11 -75.76 9.41
CA GLY A 889 23.25 -76.02 10.27
C GLY A 889 23.29 -75.12 11.51
N GLY A 890 24.44 -75.08 12.21
CA GLY A 890 24.54 -74.46 13.53
C GLY A 890 24.02 -75.37 14.66
N ASP A 891 24.38 -75.06 15.90
CA ASP A 891 24.00 -75.81 17.11
C ASP A 891 22.80 -75.20 17.87
N GLY A 892 22.23 -74.11 17.35
CA GLY A 892 21.03 -73.46 17.87
C GLY A 892 19.73 -73.87 17.16
N VAL A 893 18.60 -73.34 17.63
CA VAL A 893 17.25 -73.63 17.12
C VAL A 893 16.41 -72.35 16.90
N ASP A 894 15.40 -72.44 16.04
CA ASP A 894 14.32 -71.46 15.81
C ASP A 894 14.69 -70.10 15.20
N ALA A 895 15.75 -70.01 14.39
CA ALA A 895 16.02 -68.80 13.59
C ALA A 895 15.07 -68.65 12.38
N ALA A 896 14.49 -67.46 12.18
CA ALA A 896 13.56 -67.13 11.10
C ALA A 896 13.68 -65.68 10.61
#